data_AF-A0A3D2WL57-F1
#
_entry.id   AF-A0A3D2WL57-F1
#
_cell.length_a   1.000
_cell.length_b   1.000
_cell.length_c   1.000
_cell.angle_alpha   90.00
_cell.angle_beta   90.00
_cell.angle_gamma   90.00
#
_symmetry.space_group_name_H-M   'P 1'
#
loop_
_entity.id
_entity.type
_entity.pdbx_description
1 polymer ?
#
loop_
_entity_poly.entity_id
_entity_poly.type
_entity_poly.pdbx_seq_one_letter_code
_entity_poly.pdbx_strand_id
1 'polypeptide(L)'
;MILDLFKPAWQSTNPIRRRKGVQKLNPEITVEADTLFSLASSDPEQTVRLAAIERISNITLLARLLKNAPTSLEQDKLGRLVTLAVLNESADMEGLQKAIDLIDMDDDLIRISMSAASSDAQIQAVNKIYKEENLLKVALDHPLAKLRQLAAEKIQHPTLLNQLLEKVKGKDKSVWRIVKDKIDGNKAEEAALEKRREVAEECFAQIQQLQNKDVDTLLKQKWMLVHTKWKEIPEEDKAHLDASGLIDTITTKVQAFDARSAEEQFQIESKADAENEQQQSLSLITDALNIQRSTETSGLDIPSLRATLTTQVSRWETASEMHPPLDHLKTAYERDSKKLSQAINAIYTLREHIEAIKEIHDELHQLMPDDIARNTKLYHKTEALIQRINWPGDVIIPKDMQRLTTDFQCLEDRFGRQDDILEKLKAQIVHELEKLKAIIESGKLNDADSTIKSIQGTLKKLPDQPAEEVRQELKPLLAQYAELKDWQAFAAQPKKEALISSMEGLAQDTTADVDPGVRLDYIQKLQKEWKELGRLDPTTENELWERFQAASKEAYAPCKAYYEEQANTRERNKAHREKMCDQIDDYLERYNWDNADWNSVQDMVKLAREEWKQYLPVDRKYHRALEDRFAQLIQQLNEKLNTHKQANQVIKQKILDLSKTLLENEDLDAAIQTMKNLRTEWRAVGMLPPETYKEMNQSFYDTFNELTARKQKQWSDVEAQKKHNAEQVSQLLNTLEAVINDENPAKVLTSQQELQDAEQGFSEYAPLFEQDNKALRKRFNQLNKDFEKATKAAKNLSKKQMVSDLWHRSQLLRQLEFKVETQNLSTTELNAIKEEWSSIPDSNHQTITTLNARFDAAMKALETGELNILEKANSKSDIYALELCILMEILAETESHEEDAELRLQLQVNRLNQSMQTRKENNGFDEFDHLTLEWCNTGPLSRQNQQELEQRFEQARRHYLQAQS
;
A
#
# COMPACT_ATOMS: atom_id res chain seq x y z
N MET A 1 -52.27 76.69 -62.88
CA MET A 1 -51.54 76.42 -64.14
C MET A 1 -51.03 77.69 -64.84
N ILE A 2 -50.74 78.81 -64.13
CA ILE A 2 -50.15 80.04 -64.73
C ILE A 2 -48.80 80.44 -64.08
N LEU A 3 -48.46 79.91 -62.90
CA LEU A 3 -47.19 80.17 -62.21
C LEU A 3 -45.99 79.31 -62.69
N ASP A 4 -46.15 78.54 -63.77
CA ASP A 4 -45.16 77.57 -64.27
C ASP A 4 -44.44 78.01 -65.57
N LEU A 5 -44.73 79.21 -66.08
CA LEU A 5 -44.15 79.71 -67.35
C LEU A 5 -42.79 80.42 -67.19
N PHE A 6 -42.45 80.92 -65.99
CA PHE A 6 -41.20 81.68 -65.74
C PHE A 6 -40.16 80.94 -64.91
N LYS A 7 -40.46 79.71 -64.45
CA LYS A 7 -39.50 78.89 -63.72
C LYS A 7 -38.57 78.16 -64.68
N PRO A 8 -37.28 77.96 -64.33
CA PRO A 8 -36.36 77.12 -65.11
C PRO A 8 -37.01 75.77 -65.46
N ALA A 9 -36.72 75.24 -66.65
CA ALA A 9 -37.40 74.04 -67.18
C ALA A 9 -37.31 72.82 -66.23
N TRP A 10 -36.27 72.75 -65.40
CA TRP A 10 -36.04 71.70 -64.39
C TRP A 10 -36.91 71.85 -63.12
N GLN A 11 -37.56 72.99 -62.89
CA GLN A 11 -38.49 73.24 -61.77
C GLN A 11 -39.98 73.11 -62.16
N SER A 12 -40.28 72.74 -63.41
CA SER A 12 -41.66 72.62 -63.90
C SER A 12 -42.43 71.52 -63.18
N THR A 13 -43.73 71.68 -62.99
CA THR A 13 -44.61 70.61 -62.48
C THR A 13 -44.75 69.43 -63.45
N ASN A 14 -44.39 69.59 -64.73
CA ASN A 14 -44.43 68.51 -65.73
C ASN A 14 -43.10 67.74 -65.80
N PRO A 15 -43.08 66.43 -65.53
CA PRO A 15 -41.86 65.62 -65.49
C PRO A 15 -41.11 65.55 -66.83
N ILE A 16 -41.81 65.54 -67.97
CA ILE A 16 -41.19 65.50 -69.30
C ILE A 16 -40.41 66.81 -69.57
N ARG A 17 -40.97 67.94 -69.13
CA ARG A 17 -40.29 69.24 -69.21
C ARG A 17 -39.07 69.28 -68.28
N ARG A 18 -39.18 68.76 -67.06
CA ARG A 18 -38.04 68.66 -66.14
C ARG A 18 -36.91 67.81 -66.70
N ARG A 19 -37.22 66.63 -67.23
CA ARG A 19 -36.23 65.74 -67.87
C ARG A 19 -35.48 66.42 -69.01
N LYS A 20 -36.19 67.17 -69.88
CA LYS A 20 -35.55 67.98 -70.93
C LYS A 20 -34.75 69.16 -70.37
N GLY A 21 -35.18 69.72 -69.24
CA GLY A 21 -34.49 70.78 -68.52
C GLY A 21 -33.15 70.32 -67.93
N VAL A 22 -33.12 69.10 -67.36
CA VAL A 22 -31.92 68.45 -66.84
C VAL A 22 -30.82 68.34 -67.90
N GLN A 23 -31.17 68.04 -69.15
CA GLN A 23 -30.21 67.95 -70.26
C GLN A 23 -29.49 69.28 -70.56
N LYS A 24 -30.06 70.42 -70.15
CA LYS A 24 -29.49 71.75 -70.37
C LYS A 24 -28.60 72.24 -69.24
N LEU A 25 -28.59 71.57 -68.08
CA LEU A 25 -27.71 71.89 -66.95
C LEU A 25 -26.29 71.41 -67.25
N ASN A 26 -25.28 72.22 -66.98
CA ASN A 26 -23.87 71.93 -67.18
C ASN A 26 -23.21 71.40 -65.90
N PRO A 27 -22.68 70.15 -65.90
CA PRO A 27 -22.08 69.55 -64.72
C PRO A 27 -20.74 70.18 -64.29
N GLU A 28 -20.10 70.97 -65.16
CA GLU A 28 -18.84 71.65 -64.83
C GLU A 28 -19.03 72.96 -64.07
N ILE A 29 -20.28 73.44 -63.94
CA ILE A 29 -20.63 74.64 -63.18
C ILE A 29 -21.16 74.22 -61.81
N THR A 30 -20.47 74.60 -60.72
CA THR A 30 -20.75 74.14 -59.35
C THR A 30 -22.23 74.24 -58.95
N VAL A 31 -22.88 75.38 -59.22
CA VAL A 31 -24.29 75.61 -58.88
C VAL A 31 -25.24 74.69 -59.67
N GLU A 32 -24.92 74.42 -60.94
CA GLU A 32 -25.71 73.54 -61.79
C GLU A 32 -25.44 72.06 -61.49
N ALA A 33 -24.23 71.70 -61.06
CA ALA A 33 -23.87 70.38 -60.55
C ALA A 33 -24.60 70.04 -59.23
N ASP A 34 -24.70 71.00 -58.30
CA ASP A 34 -25.51 70.87 -57.08
C ASP A 34 -27.00 70.72 -57.41
N THR A 35 -27.46 71.42 -58.44
CA THR A 35 -28.83 71.29 -58.96
C THR A 35 -29.07 69.90 -59.55
N LEU A 36 -28.12 69.37 -60.33
CA LEU A 36 -28.15 68.00 -60.84
C LEU A 36 -28.16 66.97 -59.72
N PHE A 37 -27.34 67.14 -58.67
CA PHE A 37 -27.33 66.27 -57.49
C PHE A 37 -28.66 66.29 -56.73
N SER A 38 -29.25 67.46 -56.53
CA SER A 38 -30.56 67.62 -55.88
C SER A 38 -31.67 66.92 -56.68
N LEU A 39 -31.68 67.10 -58.00
CA LEU A 39 -32.64 66.44 -58.89
C LEU A 39 -32.42 64.91 -58.94
N ALA A 40 -31.18 64.45 -58.93
CA ALA A 40 -30.86 63.02 -58.90
C ALA A 40 -31.28 62.35 -57.58
N SER A 41 -31.20 63.05 -56.46
CA SER A 41 -31.49 62.50 -55.12
C SER A 41 -32.95 62.60 -54.68
N SER A 42 -33.68 63.63 -55.12
CA SER A 42 -34.97 63.99 -54.50
C SER A 42 -36.14 64.25 -55.46
N ASP A 43 -35.93 64.21 -56.79
CA ASP A 43 -37.05 64.41 -57.72
C ASP A 43 -38.07 63.26 -57.60
N PRO A 44 -39.40 63.53 -57.55
CA PRO A 44 -40.39 62.48 -57.39
C PRO A 44 -40.46 61.51 -58.58
N GLU A 45 -40.04 61.94 -59.78
CA GLU A 45 -40.13 61.13 -61.00
C GLU A 45 -38.80 60.41 -61.30
N GLN A 46 -38.83 59.06 -61.34
CA GLN A 46 -37.64 58.23 -61.59
C GLN A 46 -36.94 58.57 -62.92
N THR A 47 -37.71 58.89 -63.97
CA THR A 47 -37.14 59.22 -65.29
C THR A 47 -36.39 60.55 -65.31
N VAL A 48 -36.69 61.46 -64.37
CA VAL A 48 -35.95 62.73 -64.19
C VAL A 48 -34.70 62.48 -63.37
N ARG A 49 -34.80 61.70 -62.27
CA ARG A 49 -33.63 61.28 -61.47
C ARG A 49 -32.58 60.58 -62.32
N LEU A 50 -32.98 59.60 -63.14
CA LEU A 50 -32.09 58.86 -64.04
C LEU A 50 -31.40 59.73 -65.10
N ALA A 51 -32.07 60.79 -65.58
CA ALA A 51 -31.49 61.74 -66.53
C ALA A 51 -30.51 62.70 -65.85
N ALA A 52 -30.74 63.03 -64.57
CA ALA A 52 -29.85 63.85 -63.78
C ALA A 52 -28.58 63.07 -63.41
N ILE A 53 -28.74 61.80 -63.02
CA ILE A 53 -27.63 60.85 -62.76
C ILE A 53 -26.68 60.75 -63.98
N GLU A 54 -27.20 60.63 -65.20
CA GLU A 54 -26.39 60.55 -66.44
C GLU A 54 -25.55 61.81 -66.73
N ARG A 55 -25.93 62.95 -66.16
CA ARG A 55 -25.24 64.22 -66.39
C ARG A 55 -24.12 64.47 -65.38
N ILE A 56 -24.09 63.77 -64.24
CA ILE A 56 -23.10 64.00 -63.19
C ILE A 56 -21.79 63.29 -63.56
N SER A 57 -20.70 64.04 -63.66
CA SER A 57 -19.34 63.56 -63.96
C SER A 57 -18.45 63.43 -62.71
N ASN A 58 -18.79 64.10 -61.60
CA ASN A 58 -17.99 64.11 -60.38
C ASN A 58 -18.14 62.81 -59.57
N ILE A 59 -17.02 62.10 -59.35
CA ILE A 59 -16.99 60.79 -58.67
C ILE A 59 -17.51 60.84 -57.22
N THR A 60 -17.22 61.90 -56.48
CA THR A 60 -17.66 62.05 -55.08
C THR A 60 -19.17 62.27 -54.99
N LEU A 61 -19.75 63.01 -55.94
CA LEU A 61 -21.21 63.15 -56.05
C LEU A 61 -21.87 61.83 -56.48
N LEU A 62 -21.29 61.12 -57.45
CA LEU A 62 -21.78 59.81 -57.88
C LEU A 62 -21.74 58.77 -56.75
N ALA A 63 -20.64 58.69 -56.00
CA ALA A 63 -20.49 57.81 -54.84
C ALA A 63 -21.52 58.14 -53.73
N ARG A 64 -21.73 59.43 -53.45
CA ARG A 64 -22.74 59.86 -52.47
C ARG A 64 -24.17 59.53 -52.92
N LEU A 65 -24.47 59.63 -54.21
CA LEU A 65 -25.76 59.21 -54.77
C LEU A 65 -25.92 57.69 -54.74
N LEU A 66 -24.88 56.92 -55.07
CA LEU A 66 -24.90 55.46 -55.06
C LEU A 66 -25.26 54.92 -53.66
N LYS A 67 -24.68 55.51 -52.61
CA LYS A 67 -24.98 55.15 -51.22
C LYS A 67 -26.45 55.35 -50.82
N ASN A 68 -27.16 56.27 -51.49
CA ASN A 68 -28.52 56.68 -51.13
C ASN A 68 -29.52 56.44 -52.28
N ALA A 69 -29.19 55.58 -53.24
CA ALA A 69 -30.01 55.34 -54.42
C ALA A 69 -31.35 54.68 -54.03
N PRO A 70 -32.52 55.27 -54.36
CA PRO A 70 -33.80 54.78 -53.86
C PRO A 70 -34.35 53.57 -54.64
N THR A 71 -33.80 53.24 -55.82
CA THR A 71 -34.24 52.10 -56.64
C THR A 71 -33.06 51.29 -57.17
N SER A 72 -33.25 49.98 -57.38
CA SER A 72 -32.23 49.09 -57.95
C SER A 72 -31.74 49.53 -59.32
N LEU A 73 -32.63 50.03 -60.17
CA LEU A 73 -32.27 50.55 -61.50
C LEU A 73 -31.35 51.77 -61.41
N GLU A 74 -31.58 52.67 -60.44
CA GLU A 74 -30.71 53.82 -60.19
C GLU A 74 -29.38 53.38 -59.56
N GLN A 75 -29.41 52.40 -58.66
CA GLN A 75 -28.23 51.80 -58.05
C GLN A 75 -27.33 51.14 -59.12
N ASP A 76 -27.87 50.33 -60.02
CA ASP A 76 -27.13 49.70 -61.13
C ASP A 76 -26.49 50.74 -62.05
N LYS A 77 -27.25 51.80 -62.36
CA LYS A 77 -26.77 52.87 -63.24
C LYS A 77 -25.69 53.72 -62.58
N LEU A 78 -25.87 54.07 -61.32
CA LEU A 78 -24.87 54.77 -60.52
C LEU A 78 -23.63 53.90 -60.35
N GLY A 79 -23.77 52.60 -60.07
CA GLY A 79 -22.65 51.66 -59.96
C GLY A 79 -21.82 51.59 -61.23
N ARG A 80 -22.47 51.53 -62.40
CA ARG A 80 -21.78 51.60 -63.71
C ARG A 80 -21.06 52.93 -63.92
N LEU A 81 -21.70 54.05 -63.60
CA LEU A 81 -21.09 55.38 -63.75
C LEU A 81 -19.91 55.57 -62.79
N VAL A 82 -20.01 55.08 -61.54
CA VAL A 82 -18.92 55.07 -60.57
C VAL A 82 -17.77 54.20 -61.09
N THR A 83 -18.05 53.00 -61.59
CA THR A 83 -17.03 52.11 -62.19
C THR A 83 -16.32 52.78 -63.37
N LEU A 84 -17.07 53.41 -64.28
CA LEU A 84 -16.49 54.15 -65.41
C LEU A 84 -15.68 55.38 -64.96
N ALA A 85 -16.12 56.09 -63.92
CA ALA A 85 -15.39 57.21 -63.35
C ALA A 85 -14.07 56.78 -62.69
N VAL A 86 -14.05 55.62 -62.03
CA VAL A 86 -12.83 55.01 -61.48
C VAL A 86 -11.85 54.62 -62.61
N LEU A 87 -12.36 54.11 -63.73
CA LEU A 87 -11.53 53.70 -64.87
C LEU A 87 -10.90 54.88 -65.64
N ASN A 88 -11.57 56.04 -65.68
CA ASN A 88 -11.17 57.20 -66.50
C ASN A 88 -10.27 58.23 -65.78
N GLU A 89 -9.63 57.87 -64.66
CA GLU A 89 -8.75 58.73 -63.84
C GLU A 89 -9.42 59.99 -63.28
N SER A 90 -9.89 59.91 -62.03
CA SER A 90 -10.30 61.09 -61.25
C SER A 90 -9.11 61.68 -60.49
N ALA A 91 -8.98 63.01 -60.48
CA ALA A 91 -8.00 63.73 -59.65
C ALA A 91 -8.35 63.68 -58.14
N ASP A 92 -9.58 63.25 -57.79
CA ASP A 92 -10.06 63.12 -56.42
C ASP A 92 -9.78 61.72 -55.86
N MET A 93 -8.60 61.54 -55.27
CA MET A 93 -8.14 60.25 -54.71
C MET A 93 -8.97 59.78 -53.50
N GLU A 94 -9.45 60.71 -52.66
CA GLU A 94 -10.30 60.37 -51.51
C GLU A 94 -11.70 59.95 -51.96
N GLY A 95 -12.24 60.61 -52.98
CA GLY A 95 -13.46 60.20 -53.67
C GLY A 95 -13.34 58.84 -54.35
N LEU A 96 -12.17 58.53 -54.91
CA LEU A 96 -11.88 57.27 -55.59
C LEU A 96 -11.87 56.07 -54.62
N GLN A 97 -11.21 56.21 -53.46
CA GLN A 97 -11.26 55.20 -52.40
C GLN A 97 -12.70 54.94 -51.94
N LYS A 98 -13.44 56.00 -51.58
CA LYS A 98 -14.83 55.89 -51.11
C LYS A 98 -15.76 55.31 -52.18
N ALA A 99 -15.46 55.56 -53.45
CA ALA A 99 -16.19 54.99 -54.58
C ALA A 99 -15.96 53.47 -54.70
N ILE A 100 -14.71 53.00 -54.65
CA ILE A 100 -14.38 51.56 -54.68
C ILE A 100 -15.00 50.84 -53.46
N ASP A 101 -14.97 51.47 -52.28
CA ASP A 101 -15.59 50.95 -51.06
C ASP A 101 -17.12 50.75 -51.19
N LEU A 102 -17.79 51.38 -52.16
CA LEU A 102 -19.23 51.22 -52.42
C LEU A 102 -19.57 50.21 -53.54
N ILE A 103 -18.57 49.71 -54.28
CA ILE A 103 -18.78 48.73 -55.37
C ILE A 103 -18.79 47.31 -54.80
N ASP A 104 -19.95 46.66 -54.76
CA ASP A 104 -20.07 45.28 -54.23
C ASP A 104 -20.13 44.21 -55.33
N MET A 105 -20.15 44.62 -56.60
CA MET A 105 -20.17 43.71 -57.73
C MET A 105 -18.77 43.27 -58.10
N ASP A 106 -18.50 41.96 -57.94
CA ASP A 106 -17.20 41.37 -58.25
C ASP A 106 -16.76 41.62 -59.70
N ASP A 107 -17.69 41.64 -60.66
CA ASP A 107 -17.36 41.91 -62.07
C ASP A 107 -16.83 43.34 -62.27
N ASP A 108 -17.32 44.29 -61.49
CA ASP A 108 -16.85 45.67 -61.51
C ASP A 108 -15.52 45.81 -60.78
N LEU A 109 -15.32 45.10 -59.67
CA LEU A 109 -14.04 45.03 -58.97
C LEU A 109 -12.95 44.35 -59.82
N ILE A 110 -13.27 43.28 -60.56
CA ILE A 110 -12.35 42.66 -61.51
C ILE A 110 -11.99 43.67 -62.60
N ARG A 111 -12.98 44.35 -63.20
CA ARG A 111 -12.72 45.36 -64.23
C ARG A 111 -11.82 46.49 -63.72
N ILE A 112 -12.05 46.98 -62.51
CA ILE A 112 -11.20 47.99 -61.88
C ILE A 112 -9.81 47.44 -61.63
N SER A 113 -9.68 46.22 -61.09
CA SER A 113 -8.38 45.60 -60.85
C SER A 113 -7.56 45.45 -62.14
N MET A 114 -8.20 45.13 -63.26
CA MET A 114 -7.52 44.82 -64.53
C MET A 114 -7.26 46.05 -65.42
N SER A 115 -8.05 47.12 -65.26
CA SER A 115 -8.12 48.20 -66.25
C SER A 115 -8.08 49.61 -65.66
N ALA A 116 -8.11 49.79 -64.33
CA ALA A 116 -7.90 51.11 -63.75
C ALA A 116 -6.47 51.58 -64.01
N ALA A 117 -6.28 52.87 -64.30
CA ALA A 117 -4.95 53.42 -64.55
C ALA A 117 -4.14 53.69 -63.26
N SER A 118 -4.82 53.87 -62.13
CA SER A 118 -4.18 53.99 -60.80
C SER A 118 -3.82 52.63 -60.21
N SER A 119 -2.54 52.43 -59.86
CA SER A 119 -2.08 51.22 -59.16
C SER A 119 -2.72 51.05 -57.78
N ASP A 120 -3.08 52.14 -57.11
CA ASP A 120 -3.73 52.12 -55.79
C ASP A 120 -5.17 51.62 -55.91
N ALA A 121 -5.89 52.09 -56.93
CA ALA A 121 -7.24 51.63 -57.27
C ALA A 121 -7.26 50.14 -57.62
N GLN A 122 -6.26 49.65 -58.36
CA GLN A 122 -6.13 48.22 -58.69
C GLN A 122 -5.92 47.38 -57.41
N ILE A 123 -5.03 47.81 -56.51
CA ILE A 123 -4.76 47.11 -55.24
C ILE A 123 -6.02 47.07 -54.36
N GLN A 124 -6.71 48.20 -54.21
CA GLN A 124 -7.94 48.29 -53.43
C GLN A 124 -9.04 47.39 -53.99
N ALA A 125 -9.20 47.34 -55.31
CA ALA A 125 -10.16 46.46 -55.94
C ALA A 125 -9.87 44.98 -55.65
N VAL A 126 -8.61 44.53 -55.78
CA VAL A 126 -8.24 43.14 -55.42
C VAL A 126 -8.43 42.85 -53.93
N ASN A 127 -8.14 43.83 -53.07
CA ASN A 127 -8.40 43.73 -51.63
C ASN A 127 -9.90 43.59 -51.31
N LYS A 128 -10.79 44.12 -52.15
CA LYS A 128 -12.24 44.02 -51.95
C LYS A 128 -12.89 42.78 -52.58
N ILE A 129 -12.20 42.08 -53.48
CA ILE A 129 -12.71 40.81 -54.02
C ILE A 129 -12.66 39.75 -52.89
N TYR A 130 -13.82 39.20 -52.55
CA TYR A 130 -13.97 38.13 -51.56
C TYR A 130 -14.12 36.74 -52.19
N LYS A 131 -14.75 36.65 -53.37
CA LYS A 131 -14.91 35.37 -54.05
C LYS A 131 -13.57 34.87 -54.57
N GLU A 132 -13.12 33.74 -54.04
CA GLU A 132 -11.83 33.16 -54.37
C GLU A 132 -11.72 32.75 -55.85
N GLU A 133 -12.83 32.38 -56.51
CA GLU A 133 -12.84 32.10 -57.95
C GLU A 133 -12.51 33.33 -58.79
N ASN A 134 -12.83 34.52 -58.29
CA ASN A 134 -12.52 35.79 -58.94
C ASN A 134 -11.09 36.24 -58.62
N LEU A 135 -10.60 35.99 -57.40
CA LEU A 135 -9.18 36.14 -57.06
C LEU A 135 -8.30 35.22 -57.90
N LEU A 136 -8.75 33.99 -58.20
CA LEU A 136 -8.05 33.05 -59.07
C LEU A 136 -7.85 33.65 -60.48
N LYS A 137 -8.86 34.30 -61.04
CA LYS A 137 -8.75 35.00 -62.34
C LYS A 137 -7.70 36.11 -62.28
N VAL A 138 -7.72 36.94 -61.24
CA VAL A 138 -6.73 38.01 -61.04
C VAL A 138 -5.32 37.42 -60.87
N ALA A 139 -5.15 36.35 -60.10
CA ALA A 139 -3.87 35.70 -59.87
C ALA A 139 -3.28 35.08 -61.16
N LEU A 140 -4.12 34.66 -62.10
CA LEU A 140 -3.71 34.06 -63.37
C LEU A 140 -3.42 35.10 -64.47
N ASP A 141 -4.34 36.05 -64.63
CA ASP A 141 -4.43 36.84 -65.86
C ASP A 141 -3.91 38.28 -65.69
N HIS A 142 -3.66 38.74 -64.46
CA HIS A 142 -3.26 40.12 -64.20
C HIS A 142 -1.82 40.42 -64.73
N PRO A 143 -1.61 41.54 -65.45
CA PRO A 143 -0.31 41.85 -66.06
C PRO A 143 0.79 42.19 -65.04
N LEU A 144 0.44 42.81 -63.92
CA LEU A 144 1.39 43.17 -62.85
C LEU A 144 1.59 42.03 -61.85
N ALA A 145 2.85 41.64 -61.62
CA ALA A 145 3.23 40.56 -60.70
C ALA A 145 2.80 40.81 -59.24
N LYS A 146 2.87 42.07 -58.77
CA LYS A 146 2.48 42.44 -57.40
C LYS A 146 0.99 42.15 -57.11
N LEU A 147 0.12 42.35 -58.09
CA LEU A 147 -1.32 42.09 -57.95
C LEU A 147 -1.66 40.61 -58.07
N ARG A 148 -0.88 39.85 -58.87
CA ARG A 148 -0.99 38.38 -58.88
C ARG A 148 -0.61 37.77 -57.53
N GLN A 149 0.45 38.26 -56.90
CA GLN A 149 0.87 37.84 -55.55
C GLN A 149 -0.22 38.13 -54.52
N LEU A 150 -0.74 39.36 -54.49
CA LEU A 150 -1.78 39.76 -53.55
C LEU A 150 -3.09 38.97 -53.72
N ALA A 151 -3.47 38.65 -54.96
CA ALA A 151 -4.60 37.76 -55.23
C ALA A 151 -4.35 36.33 -54.73
N ALA A 152 -3.15 35.78 -54.96
CA ALA A 152 -2.76 34.45 -54.49
C ALA A 152 -2.65 34.35 -52.95
N GLU A 153 -2.22 35.42 -52.27
CA GLU A 153 -2.21 35.54 -50.82
C GLU A 153 -3.61 35.50 -50.19
N LYS A 154 -4.66 35.79 -50.95
CA LYS A 154 -6.03 35.78 -50.46
C LYS A 154 -6.81 34.48 -50.75
N ILE A 155 -6.31 33.62 -51.65
CA ILE A 155 -6.93 32.31 -51.93
C ILE A 155 -6.53 31.33 -50.81
N GLN A 156 -7.47 30.66 -50.20
CA GLN A 156 -7.23 29.64 -49.16
C GLN A 156 -7.80 28.27 -49.55
N HIS A 157 -8.80 28.24 -50.43
CA HIS A 157 -9.51 27.03 -50.79
C HIS A 157 -8.57 26.01 -51.48
N PRO A 158 -8.45 24.77 -50.95
CA PRO A 158 -7.46 23.80 -51.43
C PRO A 158 -7.56 23.48 -52.93
N THR A 159 -8.77 23.39 -53.47
CA THR A 159 -8.95 23.10 -54.91
C THR A 159 -8.50 24.27 -55.80
N LEU A 160 -8.75 25.52 -55.39
CA LEU A 160 -8.37 26.71 -56.13
C LEU A 160 -6.86 26.94 -56.07
N LEU A 161 -6.23 26.68 -54.91
CA LEU A 161 -4.77 26.68 -54.77
C LEU A 161 -4.12 25.64 -55.69
N ASN A 162 -4.64 24.41 -55.76
CA ASN A 162 -4.13 23.38 -56.67
C ASN A 162 -4.27 23.79 -58.14
N GLN A 163 -5.44 24.35 -58.53
CA GLN A 163 -5.65 24.86 -59.89
C GLN A 163 -4.69 26.01 -60.24
N LEU A 164 -4.40 26.90 -59.30
CA LEU A 164 -3.46 28.01 -59.49
C LEU A 164 -2.01 27.49 -59.60
N LEU A 165 -1.61 26.54 -58.73
CA LEU A 165 -0.28 25.95 -58.71
C LEU A 165 0.07 25.31 -60.06
N GLU A 166 -0.86 24.55 -60.65
CA GLU A 166 -0.67 23.90 -61.95
C GLU A 166 -0.43 24.92 -63.07
N LYS A 167 -1.23 25.99 -63.10
CA LYS A 167 -1.19 26.99 -64.18
C LYS A 167 -0.01 27.95 -64.09
N VAL A 168 0.51 28.19 -62.89
CA VAL A 168 1.60 29.15 -62.63
C VAL A 168 2.99 28.49 -62.65
N LYS A 169 3.05 27.16 -62.58
CA LYS A 169 4.29 26.37 -62.63
C LYS A 169 5.15 26.75 -63.86
N GLY A 170 6.35 27.26 -63.60
CA GLY A 170 7.30 27.69 -64.64
C GLY A 170 7.01 29.05 -65.28
N LYS A 171 5.95 29.77 -64.86
CA LYS A 171 5.56 31.10 -65.38
C LYS A 171 5.75 32.23 -64.38
N ASP A 172 5.38 32.04 -63.11
CA ASP A 172 5.58 33.04 -62.05
C ASP A 172 6.10 32.37 -60.76
N LYS A 173 7.41 32.48 -60.51
CA LYS A 173 8.07 31.83 -59.37
C LYS A 173 7.58 32.35 -58.02
N SER A 174 7.15 33.61 -57.95
CA SER A 174 6.74 34.26 -56.70
C SER A 174 5.35 33.78 -56.25
N VAL A 175 4.38 33.81 -57.17
CA VAL A 175 3.03 33.28 -56.95
C VAL A 175 3.07 31.77 -56.71
N TRP A 176 3.91 31.04 -57.46
CA TRP A 176 4.08 29.60 -57.25
C TRP A 176 4.55 29.26 -55.84
N ARG A 177 5.51 30.03 -55.28
CA ARG A 177 6.00 29.83 -53.91
C ARG A 177 4.90 30.10 -52.88
N ILE A 178 4.18 31.22 -52.99
CA ILE A 178 3.05 31.55 -52.09
C ILE A 178 2.00 30.43 -52.06
N VAL A 179 1.61 29.94 -53.24
CA VAL A 179 0.59 28.88 -53.36
C VAL A 179 1.11 27.55 -52.84
N LYS A 180 2.38 27.22 -53.11
CA LYS A 180 3.01 25.99 -52.62
C LYS A 180 3.10 25.99 -51.09
N ASP A 181 3.57 27.08 -50.49
CA ASP A 181 3.72 27.21 -49.04
C ASP A 181 2.36 27.03 -48.33
N LYS A 182 1.26 27.55 -48.91
CA LYS A 182 -0.10 27.33 -48.41
C LYS A 182 -0.59 25.88 -48.55
N ILE A 183 -0.34 25.24 -49.69
CA ILE A 183 -0.72 23.83 -49.89
C ILE A 183 0.04 22.93 -48.92
N ASP A 184 1.33 23.18 -48.72
CA ASP A 184 2.15 22.43 -47.78
C ASP A 184 1.71 22.69 -46.32
N GLY A 185 1.29 23.93 -45.99
CA GLY A 185 0.65 24.28 -44.72
C GLY A 185 -0.66 23.53 -44.46
N ASN A 186 -1.60 23.55 -45.40
CA ASN A 186 -2.88 22.83 -45.27
C ASN A 186 -2.67 21.32 -45.10
N LYS A 187 -1.72 20.72 -45.82
CA LYS A 187 -1.35 19.31 -45.66
C LYS A 187 -0.74 19.02 -44.29
N ALA A 188 0.07 19.93 -43.76
CA ALA A 188 0.64 19.78 -42.43
C ALA A 188 -0.43 19.85 -41.33
N GLU A 189 -1.42 20.74 -41.47
CA GLU A 189 -2.58 20.83 -40.57
C GLU A 189 -3.47 19.57 -40.65
N GLU A 190 -3.78 19.07 -41.84
CA GLU A 190 -4.52 17.80 -42.03
C GLU A 190 -3.75 16.62 -41.40
N ALA A 191 -2.46 16.50 -41.66
CA ALA A 191 -1.64 15.44 -41.08
C ALA A 191 -1.54 15.52 -39.54
N ALA A 192 -1.49 16.74 -38.99
CA ALA A 192 -1.50 16.94 -37.54
C ALA A 192 -2.85 16.58 -36.92
N LEU A 193 -3.96 16.87 -37.61
CA LEU A 193 -5.31 16.50 -37.17
C LEU A 193 -5.51 14.98 -37.23
N GLU A 194 -5.07 14.32 -38.30
CA GLU A 194 -5.13 12.86 -38.43
C GLU A 194 -4.34 12.17 -37.30
N LYS A 195 -3.13 12.67 -37.02
CA LYS A 195 -2.32 12.14 -35.92
C LYS A 195 -2.97 12.31 -34.55
N ARG A 196 -3.73 13.38 -34.31
CA ARG A 196 -4.51 13.54 -33.06
C ARG A 196 -5.67 12.55 -32.97
N ARG A 197 -6.34 12.28 -34.09
CA ARG A 197 -7.40 11.25 -34.18
C ARG A 197 -6.85 9.85 -33.95
N GLU A 198 -5.69 9.51 -34.52
CA GLU A 198 -5.02 8.24 -34.25
C GLU A 198 -4.74 8.03 -32.75
N VAL A 199 -4.30 9.08 -32.05
CA VAL A 199 -4.08 9.02 -30.59
C VAL A 199 -5.40 8.81 -29.84
N ALA A 200 -6.51 9.42 -30.30
CA ALA A 200 -7.83 9.20 -29.73
C ALA A 200 -8.32 7.76 -29.95
N GLU A 201 -8.17 7.22 -31.16
CA GLU A 201 -8.51 5.82 -31.47
C GLU A 201 -7.67 4.83 -30.66
N GLU A 202 -6.37 5.07 -30.51
CA GLU A 202 -5.50 4.22 -29.70
C GLU A 202 -5.93 4.24 -28.22
N CYS A 203 -6.26 5.41 -27.68
CA CYS A 203 -6.74 5.55 -26.31
C CYS A 203 -8.10 4.84 -26.12
N PHE A 204 -9.02 4.98 -27.09
CA PHE A 204 -10.30 4.27 -27.10
C PHE A 204 -10.13 2.75 -27.14
N ALA A 205 -9.23 2.24 -27.98
CA ALA A 205 -8.92 0.82 -28.04
C ALA A 205 -8.37 0.28 -26.70
N GLN A 206 -7.56 1.09 -26.00
CA GLN A 206 -7.12 0.75 -24.64
C GLN A 206 -8.29 0.70 -23.65
N ILE A 207 -9.24 1.64 -23.71
CA ILE A 207 -10.47 1.61 -22.89
C ILE A 207 -11.27 0.33 -23.16
N GLN A 208 -11.48 -0.04 -24.43
CA GLN A 208 -12.20 -1.26 -24.81
C GLN A 208 -11.53 -2.54 -24.25
N GLN A 209 -10.19 -2.62 -24.30
CA GLN A 209 -9.45 -3.77 -23.76
C GLN A 209 -9.60 -3.92 -22.24
N LEU A 210 -9.91 -2.85 -21.51
CA LEU A 210 -10.09 -2.87 -20.06
C LEU A 210 -11.50 -3.29 -19.64
N GLN A 211 -12.50 -3.19 -20.53
CA GLN A 211 -13.91 -3.45 -20.20
C GLN A 211 -14.16 -4.85 -19.63
N ASN A 212 -13.54 -5.87 -20.23
CA ASN A 212 -13.81 -7.28 -19.95
C ASN A 212 -12.81 -7.92 -18.97
N LYS A 213 -11.88 -7.14 -18.41
CA LYS A 213 -10.91 -7.62 -17.43
C LYS A 213 -11.45 -7.41 -16.02
N ASP A 214 -11.10 -8.32 -15.12
CA ASP A 214 -11.38 -8.17 -13.71
C ASP A 214 -10.55 -7.03 -13.13
N VAL A 215 -11.16 -6.26 -12.22
CA VAL A 215 -10.48 -5.12 -11.62
C VAL A 215 -9.52 -5.61 -10.53
N ASP A 216 -8.24 -5.41 -10.79
CA ASP A 216 -7.15 -5.54 -9.83
C ASP A 216 -6.41 -4.19 -9.69
N THR A 217 -5.42 -4.15 -8.79
CA THR A 217 -4.61 -2.95 -8.53
C THR A 217 -3.89 -2.44 -9.77
N LEU A 218 -3.46 -3.35 -10.65
CA LEU A 218 -2.74 -3.04 -11.88
C LEU A 218 -3.68 -2.44 -12.94
N LEU A 219 -4.88 -2.99 -13.08
CA LEU A 219 -5.93 -2.50 -13.95
C LEU A 219 -6.40 -1.13 -13.49
N LYS A 220 -6.57 -0.91 -12.19
CA LYS A 220 -6.89 0.40 -11.62
C LYS A 220 -5.86 1.47 -12.02
N GLN A 221 -4.57 1.18 -11.91
CA GLN A 221 -3.50 2.10 -12.32
C GLN A 221 -3.55 2.38 -13.83
N LYS A 222 -3.74 1.33 -14.65
CA LYS A 222 -3.91 1.47 -16.10
C LYS A 222 -5.14 2.30 -16.45
N TRP A 223 -6.26 2.07 -15.77
CA TRP A 223 -7.50 2.82 -15.95
C TRP A 223 -7.29 4.30 -15.63
N MET A 224 -6.66 4.65 -14.51
CA MET A 224 -6.37 6.05 -14.18
C MET A 224 -5.54 6.74 -15.26
N LEU A 225 -4.50 6.08 -15.76
CA LEU A 225 -3.64 6.63 -16.81
C LEU A 225 -4.41 6.86 -18.11
N VAL A 226 -5.15 5.85 -18.58
CA VAL A 226 -5.90 5.90 -19.84
C VAL A 226 -7.06 6.89 -19.75
N HIS A 227 -7.80 6.90 -18.65
CA HIS A 227 -8.92 7.83 -18.43
C HIS A 227 -8.44 9.28 -18.33
N THR A 228 -7.26 9.54 -17.75
CA THR A 228 -6.65 10.88 -17.73
C THR A 228 -6.30 11.32 -19.16
N LYS A 229 -5.62 10.46 -19.92
CA LYS A 229 -5.29 10.73 -21.33
C LYS A 229 -6.55 10.98 -22.18
N TRP A 230 -7.62 10.23 -21.96
CA TRP A 230 -8.89 10.42 -22.66
C TRP A 230 -9.54 11.79 -22.40
N LYS A 231 -9.39 12.31 -21.18
CA LYS A 231 -9.90 13.64 -20.81
C LYS A 231 -9.09 14.78 -21.42
N GLU A 232 -7.79 14.59 -21.62
CA GLU A 232 -6.90 15.61 -22.21
C GLU A 232 -7.10 15.77 -23.73
N ILE A 233 -7.69 14.78 -24.41
CA ILE A 233 -7.99 14.86 -25.85
C ILE A 233 -9.17 15.81 -26.10
N PRO A 234 -9.05 16.79 -27.02
CA PRO A 234 -10.13 17.70 -27.40
C PRO A 234 -11.40 16.96 -27.86
N GLU A 235 -12.59 17.49 -27.52
CA GLU A 235 -13.87 16.85 -27.87
C GLU A 235 -14.09 16.74 -29.39
N GLU A 236 -13.64 17.72 -30.17
CA GLU A 236 -13.75 17.72 -31.63
C GLU A 236 -13.00 16.54 -32.27
N ASP A 237 -11.86 16.15 -31.69
CA ASP A 237 -11.00 15.09 -32.21
C ASP A 237 -11.53 13.68 -31.86
N LYS A 238 -12.37 13.54 -30.82
CA LYS A 238 -12.92 12.26 -30.34
C LYS A 238 -14.44 12.11 -30.45
N ALA A 239 -15.15 13.11 -30.97
CA ALA A 239 -16.62 13.10 -31.11
C ALA A 239 -17.18 11.91 -31.91
N HIS A 240 -16.37 11.26 -32.74
CA HIS A 240 -16.74 10.09 -33.53
C HIS A 240 -16.65 8.76 -32.75
N LEU A 241 -16.11 8.75 -31.53
CA LEU A 241 -15.89 7.57 -30.69
C LEU A 241 -16.82 7.60 -29.47
N ASP A 242 -17.74 6.62 -29.37
CA ASP A 242 -18.64 6.51 -28.21
C ASP A 242 -17.98 5.74 -27.05
N ALA A 243 -17.30 6.48 -26.17
CA ALA A 243 -16.65 5.93 -24.98
C ALA A 243 -17.48 6.05 -23.70
N SER A 244 -18.61 6.75 -23.72
CA SER A 244 -19.35 7.15 -22.52
C SER A 244 -19.75 5.94 -21.65
N GLY A 245 -20.46 4.97 -22.24
CA GLY A 245 -20.89 3.77 -21.52
C GLY A 245 -19.74 2.86 -21.08
N LEU A 246 -18.64 2.82 -21.83
CA LEU A 246 -17.45 2.06 -21.45
C LEU A 246 -16.76 2.67 -20.24
N ILE A 247 -16.59 3.99 -20.25
CA ILE A 247 -15.97 4.76 -19.17
C ILE A 247 -16.79 4.61 -17.89
N ASP A 248 -18.11 4.74 -17.96
CA ASP A 248 -18.99 4.60 -16.80
C ASP A 248 -18.93 3.19 -16.20
N THR A 249 -18.93 2.16 -17.06
CA THR A 249 -18.83 0.76 -16.64
C THR A 249 -17.52 0.50 -15.91
N ILE A 250 -16.38 0.90 -16.49
CA ILE A 250 -15.06 0.64 -15.88
C ILE A 250 -14.90 1.48 -14.62
N THR A 251 -15.33 2.75 -14.63
CA THR A 251 -15.30 3.64 -13.45
C THR A 251 -16.09 3.04 -12.29
N THR A 252 -17.29 2.52 -12.55
CA THR A 252 -18.12 1.90 -11.52
C THR A 252 -17.49 0.64 -10.96
N LYS A 253 -16.89 -0.22 -11.82
CA LYS A 253 -16.15 -1.40 -11.35
C LYS A 253 -14.94 -1.03 -10.49
N VAL A 254 -14.18 0.01 -10.87
CA VAL A 254 -13.02 0.49 -10.10
C VAL A 254 -13.44 1.11 -8.77
N GLN A 255 -14.53 1.88 -8.74
CA GLN A 255 -15.09 2.41 -7.51
C GLN A 255 -15.60 1.31 -6.57
N ALA A 256 -16.23 0.26 -7.11
CA ALA A 256 -16.65 -0.90 -6.33
C ALA A 256 -15.47 -1.69 -5.76
N PHE A 257 -14.38 -1.82 -6.53
CA PHE A 257 -13.13 -2.40 -6.04
C PHE A 257 -12.53 -1.57 -4.90
N ASP A 258 -12.47 -0.25 -5.05
CA ASP A 258 -11.96 0.67 -4.02
C ASP A 258 -12.78 0.60 -2.73
N ALA A 259 -14.12 0.54 -2.84
CA ALA A 259 -15.00 0.38 -1.70
C ALA A 259 -14.76 -0.97 -0.99
N ARG A 260 -14.61 -2.07 -1.74
CA ARG A 260 -14.33 -3.39 -1.16
C ARG A 260 -12.95 -3.43 -0.48
N SER A 261 -11.92 -2.90 -1.11
CA SER A 261 -10.57 -2.85 -0.53
C SER A 261 -10.52 -1.96 0.71
N ALA A 262 -11.26 -0.85 0.74
CA ALA A 262 -11.36 0.01 1.92
C ALA A 262 -12.08 -0.68 3.08
N GLU A 263 -13.17 -1.42 2.80
CA GLU A 263 -13.87 -2.22 3.81
C GLU A 263 -12.98 -3.35 4.35
N GLU A 264 -12.30 -4.11 3.48
CA GLU A 264 -11.35 -5.14 3.90
C GLU A 264 -10.23 -4.57 4.78
N GLN A 265 -9.69 -3.41 4.41
CA GLN A 265 -8.66 -2.71 5.18
C GLN A 265 -9.20 -2.27 6.55
N PHE A 266 -10.40 -1.70 6.61
CA PHE A 266 -11.05 -1.31 7.86
C PHE A 266 -11.30 -2.51 8.78
N GLN A 267 -11.73 -3.66 8.23
CA GLN A 267 -11.91 -4.89 9.00
C GLN A 267 -10.58 -5.43 9.55
N ILE A 268 -9.49 -5.34 8.78
CA ILE A 268 -8.15 -5.73 9.23
C ILE A 268 -7.66 -4.81 10.36
N GLU A 269 -7.83 -3.50 10.22
CA GLU A 269 -7.45 -2.51 11.24
C GLU A 269 -8.29 -2.67 12.51
N SER A 270 -9.61 -2.80 12.40
CA SER A 270 -10.51 -3.08 13.53
C SER A 270 -10.11 -4.35 14.28
N LYS A 271 -9.74 -5.42 13.54
CA LYS A 271 -9.25 -6.66 14.13
C LYS A 271 -7.93 -6.47 14.86
N ALA A 272 -6.97 -5.77 14.27
CA ALA A 272 -5.68 -5.50 14.88
C ALA A 272 -5.82 -4.66 16.16
N ASP A 273 -6.69 -3.65 16.16
CA ASP A 273 -6.96 -2.80 17.32
C ASP A 273 -7.60 -3.61 18.46
N ALA A 274 -8.59 -4.46 18.15
CA ALA A 274 -9.21 -5.34 19.13
C ALA A 274 -8.21 -6.36 19.73
N GLU A 275 -7.37 -6.99 18.90
CA GLU A 275 -6.32 -7.91 19.36
C GLU A 275 -5.29 -7.20 20.25
N ASN A 276 -4.92 -5.95 19.92
CA ASN A 276 -4.00 -5.16 20.71
C ASN A 276 -4.59 -4.78 22.08
N GLU A 277 -5.84 -4.32 22.12
CA GLU A 277 -6.51 -3.98 23.39
C GLU A 277 -6.69 -5.24 24.28
N GLN A 278 -6.97 -6.40 23.69
CA GLN A 278 -7.01 -7.69 24.39
C GLN A 278 -5.64 -8.04 25.00
N GLN A 279 -4.56 -7.96 24.22
CA GLN A 279 -3.21 -8.22 24.71
C GLN A 279 -2.79 -7.22 25.80
N GLN A 280 -3.10 -5.94 25.65
CA GLN A 280 -2.80 -4.92 26.64
C GLN A 280 -3.57 -5.15 27.95
N SER A 281 -4.86 -5.48 27.86
CA SER A 281 -5.68 -5.82 29.02
C SER A 281 -5.12 -7.03 29.78
N LEU A 282 -4.74 -8.09 29.05
CA LEU A 282 -4.09 -9.26 29.62
C LEU A 282 -2.73 -8.92 30.25
N SER A 283 -1.90 -8.12 29.59
CA SER A 283 -0.60 -7.69 30.11
C SER A 283 -0.76 -6.95 31.44
N LEU A 284 -1.67 -5.97 31.52
CA LEU A 284 -1.89 -5.19 32.73
C LEU A 284 -2.44 -6.04 33.90
N ILE A 285 -3.29 -7.03 33.62
CA ILE A 285 -3.74 -8.00 34.63
C ILE A 285 -2.56 -8.87 35.09
N THR A 286 -1.71 -9.30 34.16
CA THR A 286 -0.51 -10.10 34.46
C THR A 286 0.50 -9.30 35.30
N ASP A 287 0.69 -8.02 34.98
CA ASP A 287 1.55 -7.12 35.73
C ASP A 287 1.01 -6.88 37.14
N ALA A 288 -0.31 -6.69 37.29
CA ALA A 288 -0.97 -6.61 38.59
C ALA A 288 -0.74 -7.88 39.43
N LEU A 289 -0.82 -9.07 38.82
CA LEU A 289 -0.46 -10.32 39.49
C LEU A 289 1.02 -10.38 39.88
N ASN A 290 1.92 -9.89 39.03
CA ASN A 290 3.35 -9.89 39.34
C ASN A 290 3.70 -8.93 40.49
N ILE A 291 3.07 -7.74 40.53
CA ILE A 291 3.17 -6.81 41.65
C ILE A 291 2.71 -7.49 42.93
N GLN A 292 1.59 -8.19 42.87
CA GLN A 292 1.03 -8.91 44.00
C GLN A 292 1.94 -10.05 44.51
N ARG A 293 2.63 -10.74 43.60
CA ARG A 293 3.59 -11.81 43.92
C ARG A 293 4.90 -11.32 44.53
N SER A 294 5.29 -10.06 44.28
CA SER A 294 6.58 -9.50 44.68
C SER A 294 6.49 -8.50 45.83
N THR A 295 5.29 -8.04 46.19
CA THR A 295 5.08 -7.00 47.21
C THR A 295 4.46 -7.59 48.48
N GLU A 296 4.95 -7.17 49.65
CA GLU A 296 4.32 -7.52 50.92
C GLU A 296 2.87 -7.02 50.97
N THR A 297 1.97 -7.87 51.47
CA THR A 297 0.52 -7.61 51.56
C THR A 297 0.09 -6.39 52.37
N SER A 298 0.96 -5.90 53.26
CA SER A 298 0.80 -4.64 54.00
C SER A 298 0.98 -3.41 53.10
N GLY A 299 1.85 -3.49 52.08
CA GLY A 299 2.14 -2.42 51.13
C GLY A 299 1.29 -2.45 49.86
N LEU A 300 0.43 -3.46 49.69
CA LEU A 300 -0.45 -3.57 48.52
C LEU A 300 -1.64 -2.60 48.62
N ASP A 301 -1.79 -1.78 47.57
CA ASP A 301 -2.96 -0.93 47.34
C ASP A 301 -4.09 -1.73 46.67
N ILE A 302 -4.90 -2.37 47.50
CA ILE A 302 -6.00 -3.24 47.06
C ILE A 302 -7.08 -2.50 46.25
N PRO A 303 -7.52 -1.28 46.63
CA PRO A 303 -8.38 -0.45 45.78
C PRO A 303 -7.84 -0.27 44.35
N SER A 304 -6.55 0.03 44.20
CA SER A 304 -5.94 0.19 42.87
C SER A 304 -5.92 -1.12 42.07
N LEU A 305 -5.55 -2.25 42.68
CA LEU A 305 -5.61 -3.56 42.02
C LEU A 305 -7.02 -3.93 41.57
N ARG A 306 -8.03 -3.61 42.39
CA ARG A 306 -9.45 -3.83 42.06
C ARG A 306 -9.91 -2.91 40.92
N ALA A 307 -9.49 -1.65 40.91
CA ALA A 307 -9.78 -0.71 39.83
C ALA A 307 -9.14 -1.17 38.51
N THR A 308 -7.89 -1.64 38.55
CA THR A 308 -7.21 -2.24 37.40
C THR A 308 -7.98 -3.45 36.88
N LEU A 309 -8.30 -4.42 37.73
CA LEU A 309 -9.07 -5.60 37.32
C LEU A 309 -10.41 -5.20 36.68
N THR A 310 -11.17 -4.30 37.30
CA THR A 310 -12.48 -3.87 36.79
C THR A 310 -12.36 -3.17 35.43
N THR A 311 -11.38 -2.27 35.28
CA THR A 311 -11.16 -1.52 34.04
C THR A 311 -10.71 -2.42 32.89
N GLN A 312 -9.77 -3.32 33.16
CA GLN A 312 -9.24 -4.23 32.13
C GLN A 312 -10.26 -5.30 31.73
N VAL A 313 -11.14 -5.73 32.65
CA VAL A 313 -12.24 -6.64 32.30
C VAL A 313 -13.20 -5.97 31.31
N SER A 314 -13.60 -4.72 31.56
CA SER A 314 -14.49 -3.97 30.65
C SER A 314 -13.85 -3.72 29.29
N ARG A 315 -12.55 -3.39 29.25
CA ARG A 315 -11.79 -3.22 27.99
C ARG A 315 -11.69 -4.52 27.20
N TRP A 316 -11.36 -5.62 27.88
CA TRP A 316 -11.31 -6.95 27.28
C TRP A 316 -12.67 -7.36 26.69
N GLU A 317 -13.77 -7.15 27.43
CA GLU A 317 -15.12 -7.47 26.97
C GLU A 317 -15.49 -6.65 25.72
N THR A 318 -15.26 -5.33 25.74
CA THR A 318 -15.52 -4.44 24.60
C THR A 318 -14.73 -4.86 23.36
N ALA A 319 -13.44 -5.17 23.53
CA ALA A 319 -12.60 -5.64 22.44
C ALA A 319 -13.03 -7.02 21.92
N SER A 320 -13.51 -7.91 22.81
CA SER A 320 -14.00 -9.24 22.46
C SER A 320 -15.34 -9.23 21.71
N GLU A 321 -16.19 -8.23 21.97
CA GLU A 321 -17.42 -7.99 21.21
C GLU A 321 -17.13 -7.56 19.76
N MET A 322 -16.10 -6.74 19.57
CA MET A 322 -15.64 -6.30 18.24
C MET A 322 -15.02 -7.46 17.46
N HIS A 323 -14.07 -8.19 18.08
CA HIS A 323 -13.46 -9.36 17.47
C HIS A 323 -13.18 -10.46 18.52
N PRO A 324 -13.58 -11.72 18.25
CA PRO A 324 -13.33 -12.82 19.19
C PRO A 324 -11.84 -13.01 19.47
N PRO A 325 -11.43 -13.15 20.74
CA PRO A 325 -10.03 -13.38 21.09
C PRO A 325 -9.55 -14.76 20.65
N LEU A 326 -8.24 -14.87 20.44
CA LEU A 326 -7.58 -16.16 20.22
C LEU A 326 -7.71 -17.04 21.47
N ASP A 327 -7.91 -18.35 21.30
CA ASP A 327 -8.16 -19.29 22.42
C ASP A 327 -7.10 -19.24 23.52
N HIS A 328 -5.83 -19.09 23.14
CA HIS A 328 -4.73 -19.00 24.10
C HIS A 328 -4.77 -17.69 24.91
N LEU A 329 -5.13 -16.56 24.28
CA LEU A 329 -5.28 -15.28 24.97
C LEU A 329 -6.49 -15.33 25.92
N LYS A 330 -7.61 -15.88 25.46
CA LYS A 330 -8.81 -16.08 26.29
C LYS A 330 -8.50 -16.95 27.52
N THR A 331 -7.83 -18.08 27.32
CA THR A 331 -7.47 -18.99 28.42
C THR A 331 -6.52 -18.31 29.41
N ALA A 332 -5.53 -17.55 28.92
CA ALA A 332 -4.61 -16.80 29.77
C ALA A 332 -5.34 -15.70 30.56
N TYR A 333 -6.21 -14.95 29.91
CA TYR A 333 -7.04 -13.92 30.53
C TYR A 333 -7.97 -14.48 31.60
N GLU A 334 -8.72 -15.55 31.31
CA GLU A 334 -9.60 -16.20 32.29
C GLU A 334 -8.83 -16.73 33.49
N ARG A 335 -7.64 -17.31 33.27
CA ARG A 335 -6.75 -17.76 34.34
C ARG A 335 -6.26 -16.59 35.19
N ASP A 336 -5.75 -15.53 34.57
CA ASP A 336 -5.05 -14.45 35.26
C ASP A 336 -6.03 -13.50 35.96
N SER A 337 -7.16 -13.17 35.33
CA SER A 337 -8.26 -12.42 35.96
C SER A 337 -8.83 -13.15 37.18
N LYS A 338 -9.04 -14.48 37.08
CA LYS A 338 -9.52 -15.31 38.19
C LYS A 338 -8.51 -15.34 39.35
N LYS A 339 -7.23 -15.53 39.05
CA LYS A 339 -6.16 -15.51 40.07
C LYS A 339 -6.11 -14.16 40.78
N LEU A 340 -6.18 -13.06 40.04
CA LEU A 340 -6.12 -11.71 40.61
C LEU A 340 -7.35 -11.43 41.47
N SER A 341 -8.54 -11.86 41.04
CA SER A 341 -9.77 -11.75 41.83
C SER A 341 -9.71 -12.55 43.14
N GLN A 342 -9.26 -13.82 43.07
CA GLN A 342 -9.09 -14.68 44.25
C GLN A 342 -8.12 -14.07 45.27
N ALA A 343 -6.99 -13.57 44.77
CA ALA A 343 -6.01 -12.84 45.55
C ALA A 343 -6.58 -11.61 46.26
N ILE A 344 -7.28 -10.74 45.52
CA ILE A 344 -7.91 -9.53 46.09
C ILE A 344 -8.90 -9.93 47.19
N ASN A 345 -9.73 -10.94 46.95
CA ASN A 345 -10.71 -11.42 47.92
C ASN A 345 -10.04 -11.98 49.18
N ALA A 346 -9.04 -12.86 49.04
CA ALA A 346 -8.32 -13.44 50.18
C ALA A 346 -7.67 -12.36 51.07
N ILE A 347 -7.11 -11.30 50.46
CA ILE A 347 -6.53 -10.17 51.20
C ILE A 347 -7.61 -9.38 51.96
N TYR A 348 -8.77 -9.14 51.34
CA TYR A 348 -9.90 -8.50 52.02
C TYR A 348 -10.41 -9.34 53.19
N THR A 349 -10.64 -10.64 52.98
CA THR A 349 -11.16 -11.56 54.00
C THR A 349 -10.17 -11.73 55.15
N LEU A 350 -8.86 -11.76 54.86
CA LEU A 350 -7.85 -11.75 55.91
C LEU A 350 -7.94 -10.48 56.76
N ARG A 351 -8.01 -9.30 56.12
CA ARG A 351 -8.11 -8.00 56.83
C ARG A 351 -9.35 -7.92 57.71
N GLU A 352 -10.46 -8.55 57.32
CA GLU A 352 -11.70 -8.62 58.11
C GLU A 352 -11.57 -9.51 59.36
N HIS A 353 -10.68 -10.51 59.34
CA HIS A 353 -10.57 -11.53 60.40
C HIS A 353 -9.27 -11.47 61.20
N ILE A 354 -8.50 -10.38 61.12
CA ILE A 354 -7.24 -10.22 61.88
C ILE A 354 -7.47 -10.38 63.39
N GLU A 355 -8.54 -9.81 63.93
CA GLU A 355 -8.89 -9.93 65.35
C GLU A 355 -9.17 -11.39 65.74
N ALA A 356 -9.91 -12.13 64.91
CA ALA A 356 -10.22 -13.54 65.18
C ALA A 356 -8.96 -14.42 65.18
N ILE A 357 -7.97 -14.11 64.33
CA ILE A 357 -6.66 -14.79 64.34
C ILE A 357 -5.93 -14.54 65.66
N LYS A 358 -5.96 -13.30 66.17
CA LYS A 358 -5.37 -12.97 67.48
C LYS A 358 -6.07 -13.73 68.61
N GLU A 359 -7.40 -13.80 68.60
CA GLU A 359 -8.18 -14.54 69.60
C GLU A 359 -7.83 -16.03 69.61
N ILE A 360 -7.73 -16.68 68.44
CA ILE A 360 -7.35 -18.10 68.34
C ILE A 360 -5.97 -18.33 68.93
N HIS A 361 -5.02 -17.45 68.62
CA HIS A 361 -3.68 -17.55 69.14
C HIS A 361 -3.64 -17.41 70.67
N ASP A 362 -4.36 -16.42 71.21
CA ASP A 362 -4.43 -16.20 72.66
C ASP A 362 -5.11 -17.39 73.37
N GLU A 363 -6.17 -17.95 72.76
CA GLU A 363 -6.86 -19.15 73.26
C GLU A 363 -5.94 -20.38 73.26
N LEU A 364 -5.13 -20.58 72.20
CA LEU A 364 -4.13 -21.65 72.12
C LEU A 364 -3.05 -21.53 73.21
N HIS A 365 -2.60 -20.31 73.51
CA HIS A 365 -1.61 -20.07 74.57
C HIS A 365 -2.16 -20.32 75.98
N GLN A 366 -3.46 -20.14 76.18
CA GLN A 366 -4.14 -20.47 77.44
C GLN A 366 -4.51 -21.96 77.55
N LEU A 367 -4.40 -22.72 76.45
CA LEU A 367 -4.84 -24.10 76.37
C LEU A 367 -3.79 -25.07 76.93
N MET A 368 -4.17 -25.81 77.97
CA MET A 368 -3.34 -26.84 78.56
C MET A 368 -3.18 -28.04 77.60
N PRO A 369 -1.99 -28.68 77.53
CA PRO A 369 -1.75 -29.79 76.59
C PRO A 369 -2.66 -31.01 76.79
N ASP A 370 -3.27 -31.15 77.96
CA ASP A 370 -4.12 -32.28 78.34
C ASP A 370 -5.63 -32.01 78.19
N ASP A 371 -6.05 -30.83 77.73
CA ASP A 371 -7.47 -30.47 77.50
C ASP A 371 -7.90 -30.77 76.05
N ILE A 372 -8.15 -32.06 75.78
CA ILE A 372 -8.44 -32.59 74.45
C ILE A 372 -9.74 -32.00 73.88
N ALA A 373 -10.76 -31.83 74.72
CA ALA A 373 -12.07 -31.32 74.32
C ALA A 373 -12.00 -29.87 73.80
N ARG A 374 -11.27 -28.99 74.49
CA ARG A 374 -11.07 -27.61 74.02
C ARG A 374 -10.14 -27.55 72.80
N ASN A 375 -9.09 -28.38 72.75
CA ASN A 375 -8.18 -28.44 71.60
C ASN A 375 -8.93 -28.79 70.30
N THR A 376 -9.83 -29.77 70.37
CA THR A 376 -10.66 -30.22 69.24
C THR A 376 -11.58 -29.11 68.71
N LYS A 377 -12.22 -28.36 69.61
CA LYS A 377 -13.08 -27.24 69.23
C LYS A 377 -12.28 -26.11 68.57
N LEU A 378 -11.12 -25.78 69.14
CA LEU A 378 -10.24 -24.74 68.60
C LEU A 378 -9.63 -25.15 67.26
N TYR A 379 -9.28 -26.44 67.07
CA TYR A 379 -8.85 -27.02 65.80
C TYR A 379 -9.87 -26.78 64.68
N HIS A 380 -11.13 -27.20 64.87
CA HIS A 380 -12.17 -27.03 63.84
C HIS A 380 -12.54 -25.56 63.59
N LYS A 381 -12.51 -24.71 64.63
CA LYS A 381 -12.70 -23.25 64.48
C LYS A 381 -11.59 -22.63 63.62
N THR A 382 -10.35 -23.06 63.83
CA THR A 382 -9.17 -22.60 63.08
C THR A 382 -9.18 -23.14 61.65
N GLU A 383 -9.55 -24.41 61.46
CA GLU A 383 -9.73 -25.07 60.17
C GLU A 383 -10.75 -24.32 59.31
N ALA A 384 -11.93 -24.01 59.87
CA ALA A 384 -12.98 -23.27 59.18
C ALA A 384 -12.52 -21.86 58.79
N LEU A 385 -11.71 -21.19 59.63
CA LEU A 385 -11.18 -19.86 59.33
C LEU A 385 -10.14 -19.91 58.19
N ILE A 386 -9.25 -20.90 58.20
CA ILE A 386 -8.28 -21.13 57.11
C ILE A 386 -9.01 -21.40 55.78
N GLN A 387 -10.03 -22.26 55.80
CA GLN A 387 -10.85 -22.57 54.62
C GLN A 387 -11.61 -21.33 54.11
N ARG A 388 -12.07 -20.46 55.01
CA ARG A 388 -12.80 -19.22 54.66
C ARG A 388 -11.90 -18.15 54.05
N ILE A 389 -10.69 -17.98 54.57
CA ILE A 389 -9.70 -17.05 54.01
C ILE A 389 -9.20 -17.56 52.65
N ASN A 390 -9.09 -18.88 52.47
CA ASN A 390 -8.71 -19.55 51.23
C ASN A 390 -7.49 -18.90 50.56
N TRP A 391 -6.40 -18.81 51.32
CA TRP A 391 -5.22 -18.07 50.89
C TRP A 391 -4.57 -18.71 49.65
N PRO A 392 -4.38 -17.98 48.54
CA PRO A 392 -3.75 -18.51 47.34
C PRO A 392 -2.25 -18.79 47.56
N GLY A 393 -1.79 -19.96 47.13
CA GLY A 393 -0.38 -20.38 47.29
C GLY A 393 0.63 -19.58 46.46
N ASP A 394 0.18 -18.87 45.43
CA ASP A 394 1.03 -18.05 44.55
C ASP A 394 1.39 -16.67 45.17
N VAL A 395 0.92 -16.36 46.37
CA VAL A 395 1.00 -15.01 46.98
C VAL A 395 1.83 -15.06 48.25
N ILE A 396 2.67 -14.04 48.47
CA ILE A 396 3.48 -13.92 49.69
C ILE A 396 2.57 -14.05 50.92
N ILE A 397 2.84 -15.05 51.75
CA ILE A 397 2.02 -15.35 52.93
C ILE A 397 2.30 -14.28 54.00
N PRO A 398 1.29 -13.49 54.41
CA PRO A 398 1.42 -12.46 55.44
C PRO A 398 1.73 -13.06 56.81
N LYS A 399 2.35 -12.27 57.70
CA LYS A 399 2.70 -12.68 59.08
C LYS A 399 1.49 -13.22 59.86
N ASP A 400 0.32 -12.60 59.73
CA ASP A 400 -0.89 -13.06 60.42
C ASP A 400 -1.36 -14.43 59.91
N MET A 401 -1.22 -14.68 58.61
CA MET A 401 -1.56 -15.98 58.01
C MET A 401 -0.51 -17.05 58.35
N GLN A 402 0.77 -16.69 58.40
CA GLN A 402 1.83 -17.58 58.88
C GLN A 402 1.60 -17.98 60.34
N ARG A 403 1.19 -17.01 61.19
CA ARG A 403 0.81 -17.26 62.57
C ARG A 403 -0.37 -18.22 62.65
N LEU A 404 -1.46 -17.95 61.94
CA LEU A 404 -2.64 -18.82 61.90
C LEU A 404 -2.29 -20.24 61.45
N THR A 405 -1.43 -20.38 60.45
CA THR A 405 -0.98 -21.69 59.94
C THR A 405 -0.12 -22.43 60.97
N THR A 406 0.75 -21.71 61.68
CA THR A 406 1.59 -22.29 62.74
C THR A 406 0.75 -22.72 63.95
N ASP A 407 -0.22 -21.89 64.34
CA ASP A 407 -1.17 -22.20 65.41
C ASP A 407 -2.01 -23.42 65.02
N PHE A 408 -2.45 -23.51 63.76
CA PHE A 408 -3.16 -24.67 63.24
C PHE A 408 -2.30 -25.95 63.24
N GLN A 409 -1.03 -25.87 62.83
CA GLN A 409 -0.11 -27.02 62.91
C GLN A 409 0.10 -27.48 64.36
N CYS A 410 0.22 -26.55 65.32
CA CYS A 410 0.30 -26.89 66.74
C CYS A 410 -0.98 -27.59 67.23
N LEU A 411 -2.15 -27.10 66.83
CA LEU A 411 -3.44 -27.73 67.13
C LEU A 411 -3.57 -29.11 66.49
N GLU A 412 -3.12 -29.27 65.25
CA GLU A 412 -3.11 -30.52 64.48
C GLU A 412 -2.17 -31.56 65.11
N ASP A 413 -0.96 -31.16 65.52
CA ASP A 413 -0.03 -32.02 66.24
C ASP A 413 -0.62 -32.48 67.58
N ARG A 414 -1.25 -31.56 68.32
CA ARG A 414 -1.95 -31.90 69.58
C ARG A 414 -3.13 -32.82 69.32
N PHE A 415 -3.87 -32.61 68.22
CA PHE A 415 -4.99 -33.45 67.81
C PHE A 415 -4.50 -34.84 67.38
N GLY A 416 -3.39 -34.96 66.66
CA GLY A 416 -2.80 -36.24 66.28
C GLY A 416 -2.23 -37.04 67.45
N ARG A 417 -1.72 -36.36 68.49
CA ARG A 417 -1.22 -36.98 69.74
C ARG A 417 -2.30 -37.17 70.80
N GLN A 418 -3.55 -36.87 70.49
CA GLN A 418 -4.62 -36.94 71.48
C GLN A 418 -4.83 -38.36 72.00
N ASP A 419 -4.61 -39.38 71.18
CA ASP A 419 -4.81 -40.78 71.56
C ASP A 419 -3.90 -41.22 72.71
N ASP A 420 -2.61 -40.85 72.70
CA ASP A 420 -1.66 -41.15 73.78
C ASP A 420 -2.04 -40.47 75.11
N ILE A 421 -2.55 -39.24 75.02
CA ILE A 421 -3.01 -38.46 76.18
C ILE A 421 -4.33 -39.04 76.70
N LEU A 422 -5.21 -39.45 75.79
CA LEU A 422 -6.49 -40.07 76.07
C LEU A 422 -6.30 -41.44 76.75
N GLU A 423 -5.31 -42.23 76.34
CA GLU A 423 -4.91 -43.46 77.04
C GLU A 423 -4.44 -43.20 78.47
N LYS A 424 -3.59 -42.17 78.69
CA LYS A 424 -3.12 -41.78 80.03
C LYS A 424 -4.26 -41.29 80.92
N LEU A 425 -5.15 -40.45 80.39
CA LEU A 425 -6.33 -39.96 81.11
C LEU A 425 -7.32 -41.10 81.42
N LYS A 426 -7.51 -42.05 80.48
CA LYS A 426 -8.29 -43.28 80.72
C LYS A 426 -7.68 -44.12 81.82
N ALA A 427 -6.37 -44.35 81.82
CA ALA A 427 -5.68 -45.10 82.87
C ALA A 427 -5.80 -44.41 84.25
N GLN A 428 -5.68 -43.08 84.30
CA GLN A 428 -5.90 -42.31 85.53
C GLN A 428 -7.34 -42.47 86.05
N ILE A 429 -8.33 -42.40 85.16
CA ILE A 429 -9.74 -42.58 85.52
C ILE A 429 -10.04 -43.99 86.00
N VAL A 430 -9.51 -45.02 85.34
CA VAL A 430 -9.67 -46.42 85.78
C VAL A 430 -9.14 -46.58 87.21
N HIS A 431 -7.96 -46.03 87.50
CA HIS A 431 -7.38 -46.06 88.84
C HIS A 431 -8.24 -45.29 89.88
N GLU A 432 -8.75 -44.10 89.54
CA GLU A 432 -9.64 -43.34 90.43
C GLU A 432 -11.00 -44.03 90.64
N LEU A 433 -11.54 -44.72 89.63
CA LEU A 433 -12.77 -45.51 89.73
C LEU A 433 -12.59 -46.75 90.61
N GLU A 434 -11.47 -47.44 90.53
CA GLU A 434 -11.11 -48.55 91.44
C GLU A 434 -10.99 -48.06 92.89
N LYS A 435 -10.36 -46.90 93.09
CA LYS A 435 -10.29 -46.25 94.41
C LYS A 435 -11.69 -45.90 94.95
N LEU A 436 -12.57 -45.36 94.12
CA LEU A 436 -13.96 -45.06 94.49
C LEU A 436 -14.75 -46.33 94.85
N LYS A 437 -14.60 -47.42 94.07
CA LYS A 437 -15.17 -48.75 94.37
C LYS A 437 -14.76 -49.23 95.76
N ALA A 438 -13.46 -49.18 96.09
CA ALA A 438 -12.95 -49.59 97.39
C ALA A 438 -13.50 -48.74 98.56
N ILE A 439 -13.71 -47.43 98.35
CA ILE A 439 -14.34 -46.55 99.36
C ILE A 439 -15.80 -46.94 99.60
N ILE A 440 -16.56 -47.25 98.53
CA ILE A 440 -17.97 -47.67 98.60
C ILE A 440 -18.10 -49.03 99.32
N GLU A 441 -17.20 -49.99 99.03
CA GLU A 441 -17.19 -51.31 99.67
C GLU A 441 -16.80 -51.28 101.16
N SER A 442 -15.94 -50.33 101.57
CA SER A 442 -15.47 -50.20 102.97
C SER A 442 -16.42 -49.43 103.89
N GLY A 443 -17.47 -48.80 103.36
CA GLY A 443 -18.54 -48.13 104.13
C GLY A 443 -18.15 -46.83 104.86
N LYS A 444 -16.92 -46.33 104.69
CA LYS A 444 -16.45 -45.05 105.29
C LYS A 444 -16.47 -43.93 104.24
N LEU A 445 -17.58 -43.21 104.14
CA LEU A 445 -17.90 -42.28 103.04
C LEU A 445 -17.14 -40.92 103.03
N ASN A 446 -16.16 -40.70 103.91
CA ASN A 446 -15.55 -39.37 104.10
C ASN A 446 -14.63 -38.92 102.94
N ASP A 447 -14.02 -39.84 102.18
CA ASP A 447 -13.09 -39.53 101.08
C ASP A 447 -13.71 -39.73 99.67
N ALA A 448 -15.00 -40.08 99.61
CA ALA A 448 -15.71 -40.33 98.35
C ALA A 448 -15.91 -39.03 97.54
N ASP A 449 -16.29 -37.94 98.20
CA ASP A 449 -16.60 -36.67 97.53
C ASP A 449 -15.38 -36.00 96.88
N SER A 450 -14.18 -36.13 97.46
CA SER A 450 -12.94 -35.59 96.88
C SER A 450 -12.47 -36.43 95.68
N THR A 451 -12.62 -37.75 95.74
CA THR A 451 -12.33 -38.67 94.64
C THR A 451 -13.32 -38.48 93.48
N ILE A 452 -14.61 -38.27 93.77
CA ILE A 452 -15.63 -37.92 92.76
C ILE A 452 -15.32 -36.58 92.09
N LYS A 453 -14.87 -35.55 92.85
CA LYS A 453 -14.46 -34.26 92.27
C LYS A 453 -13.22 -34.39 91.38
N SER A 454 -12.27 -35.27 91.70
CA SER A 454 -11.11 -35.56 90.85
C SER A 454 -11.53 -36.18 89.51
N ILE A 455 -12.38 -37.21 89.56
CA ILE A 455 -12.93 -37.88 88.36
C ILE A 455 -13.73 -36.89 87.50
N GLN A 456 -14.53 -36.02 88.12
CA GLN A 456 -15.27 -34.96 87.43
C GLN A 456 -14.37 -33.89 86.82
N GLY A 457 -13.22 -33.59 87.43
CA GLY A 457 -12.21 -32.68 86.88
C GLY A 457 -11.53 -33.26 85.63
N THR A 458 -11.19 -34.54 85.67
CA THR A 458 -10.59 -35.27 84.54
C THR A 458 -11.61 -35.46 83.41
N LEU A 459 -12.89 -35.73 83.71
CA LEU A 459 -13.99 -35.83 82.74
C LEU A 459 -14.18 -34.57 81.87
N LYS A 460 -13.89 -33.36 82.39
CA LYS A 460 -14.01 -32.11 81.62
C LYS A 460 -12.98 -31.98 80.50
N LYS A 461 -11.88 -32.73 80.58
CA LYS A 461 -10.78 -32.72 79.60
C LYS A 461 -10.97 -33.77 78.50
N LEU A 462 -11.88 -34.74 78.67
CA LEU A 462 -12.13 -35.82 77.72
C LEU A 462 -13.14 -35.43 76.62
N PRO A 463 -12.99 -35.99 75.41
CA PRO A 463 -14.01 -35.92 74.35
C PRO A 463 -15.33 -36.59 74.75
N ASP A 464 -16.42 -36.22 74.09
CA ASP A 464 -17.79 -36.59 74.49
C ASP A 464 -18.04 -38.11 74.57
N GLN A 465 -17.52 -38.91 73.64
CA GLN A 465 -17.67 -40.38 73.63
C GLN A 465 -16.98 -41.10 74.81
N PRO A 466 -15.66 -40.97 75.02
CA PRO A 466 -14.97 -41.60 76.15
C PRO A 466 -15.37 -40.97 77.49
N ALA A 467 -15.73 -39.68 77.51
CA ALA A 467 -16.33 -39.08 78.70
C ALA A 467 -17.69 -39.75 79.04
N GLU A 468 -18.46 -40.17 78.03
CA GLU A 468 -19.72 -40.89 78.22
C GLU A 468 -19.52 -42.33 78.70
N GLU A 469 -18.50 -43.05 78.20
CA GLU A 469 -18.11 -44.38 78.70
C GLU A 469 -17.75 -44.34 80.19
N VAL A 470 -16.92 -43.36 80.58
CA VAL A 470 -16.55 -43.13 81.98
C VAL A 470 -17.76 -42.70 82.80
N ARG A 471 -18.64 -41.85 82.26
CA ARG A 471 -19.92 -41.51 82.92
C ARG A 471 -20.78 -42.75 83.13
N GLN A 472 -20.81 -43.70 82.18
CA GLN A 472 -21.55 -44.97 82.29
C GLN A 472 -20.95 -45.92 83.34
N GLU A 473 -19.63 -45.97 83.52
CA GLU A 473 -18.99 -46.75 84.60
C GLU A 473 -19.08 -46.09 85.98
N LEU A 474 -19.02 -44.75 86.01
CA LEU A 474 -19.20 -43.96 87.22
C LEU A 474 -20.65 -44.00 87.71
N LYS A 475 -21.64 -44.11 86.80
CA LYS A 475 -23.08 -44.13 87.10
C LYS A 475 -23.52 -45.23 88.07
N PRO A 476 -23.17 -46.52 87.94
CA PRO A 476 -23.51 -47.55 88.92
C PRO A 476 -22.79 -47.35 90.27
N LEU A 477 -21.58 -46.78 90.30
CA LEU A 477 -20.86 -46.47 91.55
C LEU A 477 -21.46 -45.28 92.27
N LEU A 478 -21.83 -44.24 91.53
CA LEU A 478 -22.63 -43.14 92.03
C LEU A 478 -24.01 -43.62 92.45
N ALA A 479 -24.57 -44.65 91.79
CA ALA A 479 -25.84 -45.28 92.16
C ALA A 479 -25.74 -46.17 93.40
N GLN A 480 -24.62 -46.84 93.67
CA GLN A 480 -24.37 -47.59 94.92
C GLN A 480 -24.04 -46.65 96.08
N TYR A 481 -23.23 -45.62 95.83
CA TYR A 481 -23.06 -44.48 96.72
C TYR A 481 -24.41 -43.78 96.95
N ALA A 482 -25.26 -43.69 95.92
CA ALA A 482 -26.61 -43.16 96.03
C ALA A 482 -27.58 -44.15 96.68
N GLU A 483 -27.48 -45.48 96.55
CA GLU A 483 -28.35 -46.49 97.20
C GLU A 483 -28.03 -46.60 98.68
N LEU A 484 -26.75 -46.52 99.06
CA LEU A 484 -26.35 -46.28 100.45
C LEU A 484 -26.84 -44.91 100.98
N LYS A 485 -27.18 -44.00 100.06
CA LYS A 485 -27.77 -42.68 100.28
C LYS A 485 -29.26 -42.60 99.86
N ASP A 486 -29.95 -43.72 99.50
CA ASP A 486 -31.34 -43.79 98.98
C ASP A 486 -32.11 -45.02 99.53
N TRP A 487 -31.44 -45.89 100.29
CA TRP A 487 -31.95 -46.30 101.60
C TRP A 487 -32.26 -45.07 102.48
N GLN A 488 -31.72 -43.89 102.12
CA GLN A 488 -32.22 -42.55 102.43
C GLN A 488 -33.42 -42.11 101.57
N ALA A 489 -34.26 -43.08 101.17
CA ALA A 489 -35.71 -42.99 101.03
C ALA A 489 -36.33 -42.81 99.61
N PHE A 490 -37.15 -43.79 99.22
CA PHE A 490 -38.58 -43.54 98.87
C PHE A 490 -38.95 -42.86 97.52
N ALA A 491 -38.02 -42.51 96.62
CA ALA A 491 -38.32 -41.63 95.47
C ALA A 491 -38.49 -42.27 94.05
N ALA A 492 -38.46 -43.60 93.87
CA ALA A 492 -38.29 -44.22 92.54
C ALA A 492 -39.58 -44.45 91.72
N GLN A 493 -40.75 -44.55 92.35
CA GLN A 493 -42.01 -44.94 91.68
C GLN A 493 -42.56 -43.93 90.62
N PRO A 494 -42.64 -42.61 90.88
CA PRO A 494 -43.22 -41.65 89.92
C PRO A 494 -42.36 -41.42 88.66
N LYS A 495 -41.08 -41.83 88.67
CA LYS A 495 -40.17 -41.66 87.53
C LYS A 495 -40.37 -42.74 86.46
N LYS A 496 -40.79 -43.96 86.83
CA LYS A 496 -41.05 -45.03 85.87
C LYS A 496 -42.32 -44.75 85.05
N GLU A 497 -43.35 -44.15 85.66
CA GLU A 497 -44.58 -43.78 84.95
C GLU A 497 -44.35 -42.68 83.89
N ALA A 498 -43.44 -41.72 84.15
CA ALA A 498 -43.09 -40.66 83.20
C ALA A 498 -42.34 -41.16 81.94
N LEU A 499 -41.54 -42.22 82.07
CA LEU A 499 -40.82 -42.82 80.93
C LEU A 499 -41.76 -43.54 79.95
N ILE A 500 -42.86 -44.11 80.44
CA ILE A 500 -43.89 -44.73 79.60
C ILE A 500 -44.56 -43.65 78.73
N SER A 501 -44.98 -42.52 79.32
CA SER A 501 -45.59 -41.42 78.56
C SER A 501 -44.64 -40.82 77.52
N SER A 502 -43.34 -40.74 77.80
CA SER A 502 -42.35 -40.28 76.81
C SER A 502 -42.20 -41.25 75.63
N MET A 503 -42.25 -42.57 75.88
CA MET A 503 -42.19 -43.58 74.81
C MET A 503 -43.49 -43.61 73.98
N GLU A 504 -44.66 -43.47 74.62
CA GLU A 504 -45.96 -43.36 73.96
C GLU A 504 -46.06 -42.08 73.10
N GLY A 505 -45.52 -40.95 73.59
CA GLY A 505 -45.44 -39.70 72.83
C GLY A 505 -44.57 -39.83 71.58
N LEU A 506 -43.44 -40.54 71.67
CA LEU A 506 -42.57 -40.80 70.52
C LEU A 506 -43.23 -41.72 69.47
N ALA A 507 -44.12 -42.62 69.89
CA ALA A 507 -44.90 -43.47 69.00
C ALA A 507 -46.00 -42.68 68.26
N GLN A 508 -46.64 -41.73 68.93
CA GLN A 508 -47.73 -40.90 68.37
C GLN A 508 -47.25 -39.68 67.58
N ASP A 509 -45.99 -39.26 67.75
CA ASP A 509 -45.43 -38.15 67.01
C ASP A 509 -45.15 -38.54 65.54
N THR A 510 -46.18 -38.31 64.72
CA THR A 510 -46.15 -38.38 63.25
C THR A 510 -45.83 -37.04 62.60
N THR A 511 -45.43 -36.02 63.36
CA THR A 511 -45.07 -34.72 62.78
C THR A 511 -43.62 -34.73 62.26
N ALA A 512 -43.54 -34.82 60.93
CA ALA A 512 -42.45 -34.50 60.00
C ALA A 512 -40.99 -34.41 60.51
N ASP A 513 -40.16 -35.28 59.90
CA ASP A 513 -38.71 -35.13 59.62
C ASP A 513 -37.71 -35.29 60.78
N VAL A 514 -37.94 -36.27 61.65
CA VAL A 514 -36.89 -36.75 62.57
C VAL A 514 -36.09 -37.86 61.90
N ASP A 515 -34.79 -37.65 61.73
CA ASP A 515 -33.85 -38.63 61.16
C ASP A 515 -34.02 -40.02 61.81
N PRO A 516 -34.19 -41.10 61.01
CA PRO A 516 -34.44 -42.45 61.53
C PRO A 516 -33.34 -42.99 62.45
N GLY A 517 -32.09 -42.54 62.31
CA GLY A 517 -31.00 -42.88 63.22
C GLY A 517 -31.13 -42.18 64.57
N VAL A 518 -31.45 -40.88 64.56
CA VAL A 518 -31.72 -40.10 65.78
C VAL A 518 -32.92 -40.67 66.55
N ARG A 519 -33.99 -41.03 65.84
CA ARG A 519 -35.18 -41.67 66.45
C ARG A 519 -34.83 -43.02 67.11
N LEU A 520 -33.97 -43.81 66.48
CA LEU A 520 -33.47 -45.06 67.04
C LEU A 520 -32.63 -44.83 68.31
N ASP A 521 -31.76 -43.83 68.31
CA ASP A 521 -30.93 -43.47 69.47
C ASP A 521 -31.79 -43.00 70.66
N TYR A 522 -32.86 -42.24 70.42
CA TYR A 522 -33.82 -41.85 71.46
C TYR A 522 -34.59 -43.04 72.05
N ILE A 523 -35.05 -43.98 71.22
CA ILE A 523 -35.71 -45.21 71.68
C ILE A 523 -34.75 -46.02 72.57
N GLN A 524 -33.49 -46.17 72.15
CA GLN A 524 -32.47 -46.87 72.93
C GLN A 524 -32.14 -46.14 74.24
N LYS A 525 -32.12 -44.81 74.24
CA LYS A 525 -31.92 -43.98 75.44
C LYS A 525 -33.05 -44.17 76.46
N LEU A 526 -34.31 -44.11 76.04
CA LEU A 526 -35.46 -44.34 76.93
C LEU A 526 -35.49 -45.78 77.48
N GLN A 527 -35.14 -46.78 76.66
CA GLN A 527 -34.98 -48.17 77.13
C GLN A 527 -33.84 -48.34 78.14
N LYS A 528 -32.79 -47.53 78.01
CA LYS A 528 -31.66 -47.49 78.95
C LYS A 528 -32.06 -46.81 80.26
N GLU A 529 -32.71 -45.66 80.20
CA GLU A 529 -33.23 -44.92 81.37
C GLU A 529 -34.24 -45.75 82.17
N TRP A 530 -35.07 -46.56 81.49
CA TRP A 530 -35.96 -47.54 82.13
C TRP A 530 -35.20 -48.59 82.96
N LYS A 531 -34.13 -49.15 82.38
CA LYS A 531 -33.30 -50.19 83.03
C LYS A 531 -32.48 -49.65 84.21
N GLU A 532 -32.22 -48.35 84.24
CA GLU A 532 -31.43 -47.68 85.27
C GLU A 532 -32.24 -47.25 86.50
N LEU A 533 -33.56 -47.13 86.38
CA LEU A 533 -34.44 -46.92 87.54
C LEU A 533 -34.56 -48.24 88.32
N GLY A 534 -34.11 -48.22 89.58
CA GLY A 534 -34.11 -49.38 90.48
C GLY A 534 -35.45 -50.11 90.54
N ARG A 535 -35.42 -51.42 90.80
CA ARG A 535 -36.62 -52.27 90.80
C ARG A 535 -37.57 -51.84 91.93
N LEU A 536 -38.83 -51.63 91.57
CA LEU A 536 -39.92 -51.42 92.53
C LEU A 536 -40.43 -52.78 93.03
N ASP A 537 -41.53 -52.76 93.79
CA ASP A 537 -42.24 -53.98 94.18
C ASP A 537 -42.62 -54.83 92.94
N PRO A 538 -42.50 -56.18 92.99
CA PRO A 538 -42.63 -57.03 91.79
C PRO A 538 -43.97 -56.93 91.06
N THR A 539 -45.05 -56.56 91.77
CA THR A 539 -46.40 -56.47 91.20
C THR A 539 -46.55 -55.23 90.30
N THR A 540 -46.06 -54.07 90.76
CA THR A 540 -46.13 -52.80 90.02
C THR A 540 -45.06 -52.69 88.93
N GLU A 541 -43.91 -53.35 89.10
CA GLU A 541 -42.84 -53.40 88.10
C GLU A 541 -43.31 -54.11 86.80
N ASN A 542 -44.04 -55.23 86.93
CA ASN A 542 -44.45 -56.04 85.79
C ASN A 542 -45.51 -55.33 84.91
N GLU A 543 -46.49 -54.65 85.53
CA GLU A 543 -47.53 -53.90 84.80
C GLU A 543 -46.96 -52.71 84.02
N LEU A 544 -46.02 -51.97 84.64
CA LEU A 544 -45.38 -50.82 84.00
C LEU A 544 -44.45 -51.26 82.85
N TRP A 545 -43.82 -52.43 82.95
CA TRP A 545 -42.94 -52.99 81.91
C TRP A 545 -43.67 -53.41 80.63
N GLU A 546 -44.82 -54.07 80.74
CA GLU A 546 -45.59 -54.50 79.56
C GLU A 546 -46.05 -53.30 78.71
N ARG A 547 -46.46 -52.21 79.36
CA ARG A 547 -46.84 -50.96 78.67
C ARG A 547 -45.67 -50.29 77.97
N PHE A 548 -44.51 -50.24 78.62
CA PHE A 548 -43.30 -49.68 78.03
C PHE A 548 -42.83 -50.46 76.78
N GLN A 549 -42.94 -51.80 76.82
CA GLN A 549 -42.60 -52.67 75.68
C GLN A 549 -43.50 -52.45 74.46
N ALA A 550 -44.81 -52.31 74.67
CA ALA A 550 -45.76 -52.06 73.59
C ALA A 550 -45.46 -50.72 72.87
N ALA A 551 -45.28 -49.64 73.64
CA ALA A 551 -44.97 -48.31 73.11
C ALA A 551 -43.63 -48.27 72.35
N SER A 552 -42.62 -49.01 72.84
CA SER A 552 -41.31 -49.08 72.19
C SER A 552 -41.35 -49.76 70.82
N LYS A 553 -42.22 -50.76 70.64
CA LYS A 553 -42.37 -51.46 69.36
C LYS A 553 -43.00 -50.57 68.29
N GLU A 554 -43.97 -49.75 68.67
CA GLU A 554 -44.66 -48.82 67.78
C GLU A 554 -43.75 -47.66 67.36
N ALA A 555 -42.95 -47.13 68.28
CA ALA A 555 -41.98 -46.07 67.99
C ALA A 555 -40.86 -46.49 66.99
N TYR A 556 -40.50 -47.78 66.92
CA TYR A 556 -39.43 -48.33 66.06
C TYR A 556 -39.85 -48.62 64.61
N ALA A 557 -41.15 -48.69 64.31
CA ALA A 557 -41.64 -49.08 62.99
C ALA A 557 -41.10 -48.22 61.81
N PRO A 558 -40.97 -46.89 61.92
CA PRO A 558 -40.41 -46.05 60.85
C PRO A 558 -38.91 -46.30 60.57
N CYS A 559 -38.11 -46.58 61.62
CA CYS A 559 -36.68 -46.88 61.48
C CYS A 559 -36.46 -48.17 60.67
N LYS A 560 -37.31 -49.17 60.87
CA LYS A 560 -37.26 -50.43 60.12
C LYS A 560 -37.47 -50.21 58.62
N ALA A 561 -38.45 -49.40 58.22
CA ALA A 561 -38.73 -49.11 56.82
C ALA A 561 -37.56 -48.40 56.11
N TYR A 562 -36.89 -47.45 56.78
CA TYR A 562 -35.72 -46.73 56.24
C TYR A 562 -34.52 -47.67 55.96
N TYR A 563 -34.19 -48.56 56.89
CA TYR A 563 -33.07 -49.49 56.70
C TYR A 563 -33.39 -50.58 55.66
N GLU A 564 -34.66 -50.97 55.52
CA GLU A 564 -35.13 -51.84 54.42
C GLU A 564 -34.98 -51.16 53.05
N GLU A 565 -35.31 -49.87 52.94
CA GLU A 565 -35.10 -49.09 51.71
C GLU A 565 -33.61 -48.94 51.35
N GLN A 566 -32.75 -48.71 52.34
CA GLN A 566 -31.31 -48.65 52.12
C GLN A 566 -30.73 -50.00 51.68
N ALA A 567 -31.24 -51.11 52.22
CA ALA A 567 -30.88 -52.45 51.77
C ALA A 567 -31.34 -52.70 50.32
N ASN A 568 -32.56 -52.30 49.98
CA ASN A 568 -33.09 -52.39 48.62
C ASN A 568 -32.26 -51.56 47.62
N THR A 569 -31.82 -50.35 48.00
CA THR A 569 -30.94 -49.51 47.17
C THR A 569 -29.58 -50.18 46.92
N ARG A 570 -28.97 -50.79 47.94
CA ARG A 570 -27.70 -51.54 47.78
C ARG A 570 -27.86 -52.75 46.85
N GLU A 571 -28.98 -53.48 46.94
CA GLU A 571 -29.24 -54.63 46.05
C GLU A 571 -29.52 -54.19 44.60
N ARG A 572 -30.25 -53.08 44.39
CA ARG A 572 -30.43 -52.49 43.06
C ARG A 572 -29.10 -52.05 42.45
N ASN A 573 -28.27 -51.34 43.21
CA ASN A 573 -26.93 -50.91 42.75
C ASN A 573 -26.03 -52.09 42.40
N LYS A 574 -26.08 -53.17 43.19
CA LYS A 574 -25.39 -54.43 42.89
C LYS A 574 -25.86 -55.02 41.56
N ALA A 575 -27.17 -55.17 41.36
CA ALA A 575 -27.74 -55.71 40.13
C ALA A 575 -27.39 -54.87 38.90
N HIS A 576 -27.35 -53.54 39.03
CA HIS A 576 -26.90 -52.64 37.97
C HIS A 576 -25.42 -52.86 37.60
N ARG A 577 -24.54 -52.97 38.60
CA ARG A 577 -23.11 -53.25 38.36
C ARG A 577 -22.87 -54.64 37.77
N GLU A 578 -23.62 -55.66 38.19
CA GLU A 578 -23.58 -56.99 37.58
C GLU A 578 -23.96 -56.94 36.10
N LYS A 579 -25.11 -56.32 35.79
CA LYS A 579 -25.60 -56.14 34.41
C LYS A 579 -24.61 -55.37 33.54
N MET A 580 -23.96 -54.36 34.10
CA MET A 580 -22.95 -53.57 33.39
C MET A 580 -21.73 -54.40 33.00
N CYS A 581 -21.22 -55.22 33.93
CA CYS A 581 -20.16 -56.17 33.61
C CYS A 581 -20.59 -57.12 32.49
N ASP A 582 -21.81 -57.69 32.56
CA ASP A 582 -22.32 -58.59 31.52
C ASP A 582 -22.46 -57.90 30.15
N GLN A 583 -22.88 -56.63 30.12
CA GLN A 583 -22.99 -55.85 28.88
C GLN A 583 -21.63 -55.57 28.24
N ILE A 584 -20.61 -55.27 29.04
CA ILE A 584 -19.24 -55.04 28.54
C ILE A 584 -18.63 -56.35 28.03
N ASP A 585 -18.89 -57.46 28.72
CA ASP A 585 -18.46 -58.81 28.32
C ASP A 585 -19.09 -59.22 26.97
N ASP A 586 -20.41 -59.08 26.83
CA ASP A 586 -21.13 -59.35 25.57
C ASP A 586 -20.63 -58.46 24.42
N TYR A 587 -20.35 -57.19 24.72
CA TYR A 587 -19.76 -56.26 23.75
C TYR A 587 -18.38 -56.74 23.30
N LEU A 588 -17.51 -57.16 24.22
CA LEU A 588 -16.18 -57.67 23.88
C LEU A 588 -16.25 -58.92 22.98
N GLU A 589 -17.17 -59.84 23.25
CA GLU A 589 -17.32 -61.09 22.49
C GLU A 589 -17.95 -60.90 21.11
N ARG A 590 -18.99 -60.05 21.01
CA ARG A 590 -19.81 -59.95 19.79
C ARG A 590 -19.40 -58.81 18.86
N TYR A 591 -18.60 -57.86 19.33
CA TYR A 591 -18.21 -56.71 18.52
C TYR A 591 -17.17 -57.09 17.45
N ASN A 592 -17.35 -56.55 16.24
CA ASN A 592 -16.43 -56.80 15.13
C ASN A 592 -15.18 -55.92 15.23
N TRP A 593 -14.11 -56.46 15.79
CA TRP A 593 -12.85 -55.75 15.99
C TRP A 593 -12.08 -55.42 14.70
N ASP A 594 -12.36 -56.12 13.59
CA ASP A 594 -11.68 -55.87 12.31
C ASP A 594 -12.17 -54.58 11.64
N ASN A 595 -13.40 -54.16 11.92
CA ASN A 595 -14.03 -52.92 11.42
C ASN A 595 -14.57 -52.09 12.59
N ALA A 596 -13.80 -51.98 13.66
CA ALA A 596 -14.18 -51.24 14.85
C ALA A 596 -14.26 -49.72 14.62
N ASP A 597 -15.30 -49.09 15.15
CA ASP A 597 -15.31 -47.64 15.39
C ASP A 597 -14.56 -47.35 16.70
N TRP A 598 -13.28 -47.00 16.56
CA TRP A 598 -12.39 -46.81 17.70
C TRP A 598 -12.77 -45.61 18.58
N ASN A 599 -13.45 -44.59 18.02
CA ASN A 599 -13.94 -43.46 18.82
C ASN A 599 -15.11 -43.90 19.70
N SER A 600 -16.06 -44.66 19.13
CA SER A 600 -17.19 -45.19 19.91
C SER A 600 -16.73 -46.14 21.02
N VAL A 601 -15.70 -46.97 20.76
CA VAL A 601 -15.09 -47.84 21.78
C VAL A 601 -14.45 -47.00 22.91
N GLN A 602 -13.75 -45.91 22.60
CA GLN A 602 -13.17 -45.03 23.61
C GLN A 602 -14.24 -44.33 24.47
N ASP A 603 -15.31 -43.84 23.85
CA ASP A 603 -16.38 -43.17 24.57
C ASP A 603 -17.19 -44.14 25.42
N MET A 604 -17.40 -45.38 24.96
CA MET A 604 -17.99 -46.45 25.74
C MET A 604 -17.16 -46.76 27.02
N VAL A 605 -15.82 -46.81 26.91
CA VAL A 605 -14.94 -47.00 28.09
C VAL A 605 -15.06 -45.83 29.08
N LYS A 606 -15.20 -44.59 28.60
CA LYS A 606 -15.39 -43.42 29.48
C LYS A 606 -16.74 -43.50 30.19
N LEU A 607 -17.82 -43.71 29.44
CA LEU A 607 -19.17 -43.82 29.96
C LEU A 607 -19.26 -44.96 30.99
N ALA A 608 -18.63 -46.10 30.70
CA ALA A 608 -18.58 -47.22 31.61
C ALA A 608 -17.92 -46.87 32.96
N ARG A 609 -16.87 -46.03 32.96
CA ARG A 609 -16.23 -45.58 34.20
C ARG A 609 -17.10 -44.58 34.97
N GLU A 610 -17.86 -43.75 34.26
CA GLU A 610 -18.76 -42.76 34.86
C GLU A 610 -19.97 -43.44 35.51
N GLU A 611 -20.66 -44.32 34.78
CA GLU A 611 -21.79 -45.08 35.31
C GLU A 611 -21.37 -45.98 36.49
N TRP A 612 -20.19 -46.59 36.44
CA TRP A 612 -19.68 -47.39 37.58
C TRP A 612 -19.62 -46.60 38.89
N LYS A 613 -19.23 -45.32 38.82
CA LYS A 613 -19.17 -44.41 39.99
C LYS A 613 -20.55 -44.01 40.50
N GLN A 614 -21.56 -43.97 39.64
CA GLN A 614 -22.92 -43.55 40.01
C GLN A 614 -23.63 -44.55 40.92
N TYR A 615 -23.37 -45.85 40.75
CA TYR A 615 -24.05 -46.92 41.52
C TYR A 615 -23.30 -47.33 42.80
N LEU A 616 -22.95 -46.35 43.65
CA LEU A 616 -22.54 -46.57 45.05
C LEU A 616 -23.65 -46.10 46.01
N PRO A 617 -23.82 -46.72 47.21
CA PRO A 617 -23.04 -47.83 47.77
C PRO A 617 -23.58 -49.21 47.37
N VAL A 618 -22.70 -50.22 47.46
CA VAL A 618 -23.02 -51.67 47.33
C VAL A 618 -22.55 -52.37 48.61
N ASP A 619 -23.15 -53.51 48.95
CA ASP A 619 -22.73 -54.32 50.10
C ASP A 619 -21.25 -54.73 49.98
N ARG A 620 -20.51 -54.58 51.09
CA ARG A 620 -19.07 -54.88 51.20
C ARG A 620 -18.73 -56.31 50.77
N LYS A 621 -19.66 -57.26 50.95
CA LYS A 621 -19.46 -58.67 50.56
C LYS A 621 -19.25 -58.83 49.06
N TYR A 622 -19.93 -58.05 48.22
CA TYR A 622 -19.91 -58.19 46.76
C TYR A 622 -19.04 -57.14 46.05
N HIS A 623 -18.76 -56.01 46.71
CA HIS A 623 -18.04 -54.88 46.12
C HIS A 623 -16.73 -55.29 45.43
N ARG A 624 -15.85 -56.01 46.13
CA ARG A 624 -14.51 -56.35 45.64
C ARG A 624 -14.53 -57.24 44.40
N ALA A 625 -15.36 -58.27 44.42
CA ALA A 625 -15.47 -59.20 43.28
C ALA A 625 -16.00 -58.52 42.02
N LEU A 626 -16.97 -57.60 42.16
CA LEU A 626 -17.50 -56.82 41.05
C LEU A 626 -16.48 -55.80 40.52
N GLU A 627 -15.73 -55.15 41.42
CA GLU A 627 -14.67 -54.22 41.06
C GLU A 627 -13.53 -54.89 40.28
N ASP A 628 -13.08 -56.06 40.74
CA ASP A 628 -12.05 -56.85 40.05
C ASP A 628 -12.52 -57.27 38.64
N ARG A 629 -13.79 -57.74 38.51
CA ARG A 629 -14.37 -58.12 37.20
C ARG A 629 -14.46 -56.93 36.25
N PHE A 630 -14.97 -55.79 36.72
CA PHE A 630 -15.07 -54.59 35.90
C PHE A 630 -13.68 -54.08 35.45
N ALA A 631 -12.70 -54.09 36.35
CA ALA A 631 -11.33 -53.67 36.04
C ALA A 631 -10.71 -54.53 34.92
N GLN A 632 -10.91 -55.85 34.95
CA GLN A 632 -10.44 -56.77 33.92
C GLN A 632 -11.10 -56.49 32.55
N LEU A 633 -12.42 -56.28 32.50
CA LEU A 633 -13.13 -55.99 31.26
C LEU A 633 -12.68 -54.66 30.63
N ILE A 634 -12.51 -53.62 31.46
CA ILE A 634 -11.98 -52.32 31.02
C ILE A 634 -10.52 -52.45 30.56
N GLN A 635 -9.71 -53.30 31.19
CA GLN A 635 -8.34 -53.57 30.74
C GLN A 635 -8.34 -54.15 29.32
N GLN A 636 -9.16 -55.17 29.04
CA GLN A 636 -9.24 -55.79 27.71
C GLN A 636 -9.64 -54.79 26.62
N LEU A 637 -10.62 -53.91 26.88
CA LEU A 637 -11.00 -52.84 25.95
C LEU A 637 -9.84 -51.85 25.70
N ASN A 638 -9.10 -51.49 26.75
CA ASN A 638 -7.95 -50.60 26.61
C ASN A 638 -6.79 -51.26 25.84
N GLU A 639 -6.58 -52.56 25.99
CA GLU A 639 -5.59 -53.31 25.21
C GLU A 639 -5.91 -53.24 23.71
N LYS A 640 -7.17 -53.46 23.31
CA LYS A 640 -7.61 -53.30 21.90
C LYS A 640 -7.36 -51.87 21.37
N LEU A 641 -7.73 -50.85 22.14
CA LEU A 641 -7.49 -49.44 21.79
C LEU A 641 -5.99 -49.12 21.64
N ASN A 642 -5.17 -49.66 22.54
CA ASN A 642 -3.73 -49.43 22.53
C ASN A 642 -3.06 -50.10 21.32
N THR A 643 -3.46 -51.32 20.96
CA THR A 643 -2.95 -52.00 19.75
C THR A 643 -3.24 -51.20 18.48
N HIS A 644 -4.48 -50.68 18.33
CA HIS A 644 -4.83 -49.86 17.17
C HIS A 644 -4.02 -48.55 17.11
N LYS A 645 -3.87 -47.86 18.25
CA LYS A 645 -3.03 -46.66 18.37
C LYS A 645 -1.56 -46.92 17.98
N GLN A 646 -1.00 -48.05 18.40
CA GLN A 646 0.36 -48.46 18.05
C GLN A 646 0.49 -48.73 16.54
N ALA A 647 -0.47 -49.42 15.93
CA ALA A 647 -0.47 -49.65 14.48
C ALA A 647 -0.49 -48.33 13.69
N ASN A 648 -1.34 -47.38 14.09
CA ASN A 648 -1.40 -46.05 13.47
C ASN A 648 -0.11 -45.25 13.68
N GLN A 649 0.52 -45.36 14.85
CA GLN A 649 1.82 -44.74 15.12
C GLN A 649 2.89 -45.25 14.15
N VAL A 650 2.93 -46.55 13.86
CA VAL A 650 3.88 -47.10 12.87
C VAL A 650 3.63 -46.54 11.47
N ILE A 651 2.38 -46.39 11.04
CA ILE A 651 2.05 -45.82 9.73
C ILE A 651 2.48 -44.35 9.65
N LYS A 652 2.13 -43.54 10.66
CA LYS A 652 2.56 -42.14 10.72
C LYS A 652 4.09 -42.03 10.78
N GLN A 653 4.78 -42.92 11.48
CA GLN A 653 6.24 -42.91 11.53
C GLN A 653 6.83 -43.11 10.13
N LYS A 654 6.31 -44.06 9.34
CA LYS A 654 6.75 -44.26 7.95
C LYS A 654 6.51 -43.03 7.07
N ILE A 655 5.35 -42.37 7.22
CA ILE A 655 5.05 -41.12 6.49
C ILE A 655 6.04 -40.03 6.85
N LEU A 656 6.42 -39.92 8.12
CA LEU A 656 7.37 -38.94 8.62
C LEU A 656 8.81 -39.25 8.17
N ASP A 657 9.18 -40.52 8.11
CA ASP A 657 10.48 -40.92 7.57
C ASP A 657 10.56 -40.60 6.06
N LEU A 658 9.50 -40.90 5.30
CA LEU A 658 9.40 -40.51 3.90
C LEU A 658 9.42 -38.97 3.73
N SER A 659 8.71 -38.22 4.59
CA SER A 659 8.70 -36.75 4.53
C SER A 659 10.09 -36.16 4.73
N LYS A 660 10.90 -36.75 5.63
CA LYS A 660 12.30 -36.35 5.84
C LYS A 660 13.18 -36.64 4.63
N THR A 661 13.01 -37.79 3.95
CA THR A 661 13.79 -38.07 2.72
C THR A 661 13.52 -37.06 1.61
N LEU A 662 12.32 -36.46 1.56
CA LEU A 662 11.99 -35.42 0.58
C LEU A 662 12.79 -34.13 0.76
N LEU A 663 13.37 -33.88 1.95
CA LEU A 663 14.23 -32.73 2.18
C LEU A 663 15.53 -32.81 1.40
N GLU A 664 15.98 -34.00 1.01
CA GLU A 664 17.23 -34.22 0.26
C GLU A 664 17.03 -34.09 -1.26
N ASN A 665 15.79 -34.06 -1.75
CA ASN A 665 15.49 -33.97 -3.18
C ASN A 665 15.86 -32.59 -3.76
N GLU A 666 16.54 -32.60 -4.91
CA GLU A 666 16.90 -31.39 -5.65
C GLU A 666 15.70 -30.80 -6.42
N ASP A 667 14.82 -31.66 -6.92
CA ASP A 667 13.55 -31.24 -7.53
C ASP A 667 12.53 -30.92 -6.43
N LEU A 668 12.59 -29.67 -5.98
CA LEU A 668 11.71 -29.15 -4.93
C LEU A 668 10.22 -29.17 -5.33
N ASP A 669 9.90 -29.05 -6.63
CA ASP A 669 8.51 -29.06 -7.08
C ASP A 669 7.90 -30.47 -6.99
N ALA A 670 8.64 -31.49 -7.47
CA ALA A 670 8.25 -32.88 -7.30
C ALA A 670 8.19 -33.31 -5.82
N ALA A 671 9.16 -32.84 -5.01
CA ALA A 671 9.19 -33.10 -3.58
C ALA A 671 7.97 -32.50 -2.86
N ILE A 672 7.60 -31.24 -3.15
CA ILE A 672 6.43 -30.58 -2.56
C ILE A 672 5.12 -31.29 -2.96
N GLN A 673 4.99 -31.75 -4.20
CA GLN A 673 3.80 -32.51 -4.62
C GLN A 673 3.69 -33.85 -3.87
N THR A 674 4.80 -34.57 -3.75
CA THR A 674 4.84 -35.82 -2.98
C THR A 674 4.50 -35.58 -1.51
N MET A 675 5.01 -34.49 -0.93
CA MET A 675 4.73 -34.07 0.43
C MET A 675 3.24 -33.73 0.67
N LYS A 676 2.55 -33.16 -0.33
CA LYS A 676 1.09 -32.92 -0.27
C LYS A 676 0.29 -34.24 -0.25
N ASN A 677 0.72 -35.25 -0.99
CA ASN A 677 0.11 -36.58 -0.96
C ASN A 677 0.31 -37.23 0.41
N LEU A 678 1.54 -37.19 0.94
CA LEU A 678 1.84 -37.65 2.30
C LEU A 678 1.03 -36.93 3.38
N ARG A 679 0.70 -35.64 3.21
CA ARG A 679 -0.20 -34.92 4.12
C ARG A 679 -1.63 -35.48 4.11
N THR A 680 -2.09 -35.92 2.94
CA THR A 680 -3.43 -36.52 2.80
C THR A 680 -3.46 -37.88 3.49
N GLU A 681 -2.44 -38.71 3.25
CA GLU A 681 -2.26 -39.98 3.95
C GLU A 681 -2.12 -39.77 5.47
N TRP A 682 -1.35 -38.76 5.90
CA TRP A 682 -1.19 -38.41 7.30
C TRP A 682 -2.52 -38.13 7.98
N ARG A 683 -3.42 -37.37 7.34
CA ARG A 683 -4.76 -37.06 7.88
C ARG A 683 -5.68 -38.26 7.90
N ALA A 684 -5.51 -39.19 6.97
CA ALA A 684 -6.31 -40.41 6.90
C ALA A 684 -5.94 -41.42 8.01
N VAL A 685 -4.69 -41.40 8.51
CA VAL A 685 -4.30 -42.26 9.63
C VAL A 685 -5.01 -41.81 10.91
N GLY A 686 -5.74 -42.75 11.51
CA GLY A 686 -6.62 -42.54 12.66
C GLY A 686 -5.92 -42.27 13.99
N MET A 687 -6.59 -42.66 15.07
CA MET A 687 -6.29 -42.25 16.44
C MET A 687 -4.88 -42.65 16.94
N LEU A 688 -4.20 -41.71 17.62
CA LEU A 688 -2.96 -41.89 18.38
C LEU A 688 -3.12 -41.37 19.81
N PRO A 689 -2.20 -41.69 20.75
CA PRO A 689 -2.10 -41.00 22.03
C PRO A 689 -1.88 -39.49 21.83
N PRO A 690 -2.50 -38.61 22.63
CA PRO A 690 -2.45 -37.16 22.42
C PRO A 690 -1.03 -36.57 22.37
N GLU A 691 -0.14 -37.00 23.26
CA GLU A 691 1.25 -36.54 23.32
C GLU A 691 2.03 -36.95 22.07
N THR A 692 1.96 -38.23 21.70
CA THR A 692 2.60 -38.78 20.50
C THR A 692 2.06 -38.12 19.22
N TYR A 693 0.75 -37.88 19.13
CA TYR A 693 0.17 -37.16 18.01
C TYR A 693 0.73 -35.75 17.89
N LYS A 694 0.81 -35.01 19.00
CA LYS A 694 1.33 -33.64 19.02
C LYS A 694 2.77 -33.58 18.52
N GLU A 695 3.65 -34.43 19.06
CA GLU A 695 5.06 -34.49 18.68
C GLU A 695 5.25 -34.87 17.19
N MET A 696 4.61 -35.95 16.75
CA MET A 696 4.72 -36.43 15.38
C MET A 696 4.12 -35.43 14.38
N ASN A 697 3.01 -34.78 14.73
CA ASN A 697 2.36 -33.79 13.88
C ASN A 697 3.21 -32.53 13.75
N GLN A 698 3.80 -32.06 14.85
CA GLN A 698 4.76 -30.96 14.83
C GLN A 698 5.94 -31.30 13.90
N SER A 699 6.59 -32.46 14.10
CA SER A 699 7.72 -32.86 13.25
C SER A 699 7.34 -33.00 11.77
N PHE A 700 6.14 -33.49 11.43
CA PHE A 700 5.68 -33.54 10.04
C PHE A 700 5.56 -32.12 9.44
N TYR A 701 4.90 -31.19 10.13
CA TYR A 701 4.74 -29.82 9.62
C TYR A 701 6.05 -29.04 9.61
N ASP A 702 6.97 -29.30 10.53
CA ASP A 702 8.31 -28.72 10.51
C ASP A 702 9.06 -29.15 9.23
N THR A 703 9.02 -30.44 8.87
CA THR A 703 9.62 -30.92 7.60
C THR A 703 8.93 -30.33 6.36
N PHE A 704 7.61 -30.14 6.40
CA PHE A 704 6.88 -29.47 5.32
C PHE A 704 7.33 -28.01 5.16
N ASN A 705 7.41 -27.28 6.27
CA ASN A 705 7.81 -25.88 6.30
C ASN A 705 9.24 -25.72 5.79
N GLU A 706 10.17 -26.58 6.22
CA GLU A 706 11.56 -26.56 5.76
C GLU A 706 11.67 -26.74 4.24
N LEU A 707 10.95 -27.72 3.67
CA LEU A 707 10.94 -27.94 2.22
C LEU A 707 10.41 -26.71 1.44
N THR A 708 9.31 -26.12 1.93
CA THR A 708 8.73 -24.92 1.30
C THR A 708 9.61 -23.68 1.46
N ALA A 709 10.29 -23.51 2.60
CA ALA A 709 11.25 -22.44 2.83
C ALA A 709 12.44 -22.54 1.87
N ARG A 710 12.91 -23.76 1.60
CA ARG A 710 13.97 -24.02 0.62
C ARG A 710 13.55 -23.63 -0.79
N LYS A 711 12.30 -23.89 -1.20
CA LYS A 711 11.74 -23.45 -2.48
C LYS A 711 11.61 -21.94 -2.56
N GLN A 712 11.14 -21.30 -1.48
CA GLN A 712 11.04 -19.85 -1.41
C GLN A 712 12.41 -19.18 -1.54
N LYS A 713 13.45 -19.74 -0.90
CA LYS A 713 14.83 -19.27 -1.03
C LYS A 713 15.35 -19.42 -2.46
N GLN A 714 15.12 -20.57 -3.11
CA GLN A 714 15.52 -20.77 -4.51
C GLN A 714 14.90 -19.71 -5.42
N TRP A 715 13.61 -19.39 -5.23
CA TRP A 715 12.93 -18.36 -6.00
C TRP A 715 13.49 -16.95 -5.71
N SER A 716 13.72 -16.61 -4.43
CA SER A 716 14.28 -15.30 -4.06
C SER A 716 15.71 -15.12 -4.58
N ASP A 717 16.53 -16.16 -4.58
CA ASP A 717 17.90 -16.12 -5.08
C ASP A 717 17.92 -15.90 -6.60
N VAL A 718 17.04 -16.58 -7.34
CA VAL A 718 16.86 -16.37 -8.79
C VAL A 718 16.40 -14.95 -9.09
N GLU A 719 15.46 -14.41 -8.31
CA GLU A 719 14.94 -13.07 -8.50
C GLU A 719 15.96 -11.99 -8.14
N ALA A 720 16.73 -12.18 -7.06
CA ALA A 720 17.84 -11.31 -6.69
C ALA A 720 18.93 -11.30 -7.76
N GLN A 721 19.26 -12.45 -8.35
CA GLN A 721 20.23 -12.54 -9.44
C GLN A 721 19.75 -11.80 -10.70
N LYS A 722 18.47 -11.92 -11.07
CA LYS A 722 17.88 -11.16 -12.18
C LYS A 722 17.97 -9.66 -11.95
N LYS A 723 17.60 -9.20 -10.76
CA LYS A 723 17.66 -7.78 -10.39
C LYS A 723 19.09 -7.25 -10.43
N HIS A 724 20.04 -8.00 -9.85
CA HIS A 724 21.46 -7.66 -9.87
C HIS A 724 21.98 -7.53 -11.31
N ASN A 725 21.66 -8.51 -12.18
CA ASN A 725 22.04 -8.48 -13.59
C ASN A 725 21.46 -7.27 -14.34
N ALA A 726 20.19 -6.91 -14.07
CA ALA A 726 19.56 -5.73 -14.67
C ALA A 726 20.20 -4.42 -14.19
N GLU A 727 20.58 -4.33 -12.92
CA GLU A 727 21.31 -3.19 -12.36
C GLU A 727 22.69 -3.02 -13.00
N GLN A 728 23.46 -4.11 -13.19
CA GLN A 728 24.75 -4.08 -13.87
C GLN A 728 24.61 -3.52 -15.30
N VAL A 729 23.64 -4.03 -16.05
CA VAL A 729 23.36 -3.54 -17.42
C VAL A 729 22.94 -2.07 -17.41
N SER A 730 22.10 -1.64 -16.45
CA SER A 730 21.71 -0.24 -16.35
C SER A 730 22.87 0.69 -16.00
N GLN A 731 23.83 0.25 -15.18
CA GLN A 731 25.03 1.04 -14.85
C GLN A 731 25.91 1.26 -16.08
N LEU A 732 26.15 0.22 -16.87
CA LEU A 732 26.89 0.30 -18.13
C LEU A 732 26.21 1.21 -19.17
N LEU A 733 24.87 1.23 -19.21
CA LEU A 733 24.15 2.17 -20.06
C LEU A 733 24.27 3.62 -19.59
N ASN A 734 24.28 3.84 -18.27
CA ASN A 734 24.45 5.18 -17.72
C ASN A 734 25.85 5.74 -18.01
N THR A 735 26.90 4.91 -17.94
CA THR A 735 28.27 5.34 -18.28
C THR A 735 28.38 5.68 -19.76
N LEU A 736 27.79 4.87 -20.65
CA LEU A 736 27.75 5.15 -22.09
C LEU A 736 27.00 6.46 -22.39
N GLU A 737 25.84 6.67 -21.76
CA GLU A 737 25.06 7.90 -21.92
C GLU A 737 25.81 9.15 -21.44
N ALA A 738 26.55 9.05 -20.33
CA ALA A 738 27.37 10.16 -19.83
C ALA A 738 28.49 10.54 -20.80
N VAL A 739 29.10 9.57 -21.48
CA VAL A 739 30.10 9.82 -22.53
C VAL A 739 29.46 10.49 -23.75
N ILE A 740 28.29 10.01 -24.19
CA ILE A 740 27.59 10.57 -25.37
C ILE A 740 27.29 12.06 -25.18
N ASN A 741 26.95 12.46 -23.97
CA ASN A 741 26.56 13.82 -23.62
C ASN A 741 27.75 14.73 -23.21
N ASP A 742 29.01 14.26 -23.35
CA ASP A 742 30.18 15.04 -22.97
C ASP A 742 30.49 16.13 -24.02
N GLU A 743 30.73 17.36 -23.56
CA GLU A 743 31.05 18.50 -24.43
C GLU A 743 32.46 18.43 -25.02
N ASN A 744 33.37 17.63 -24.43
CA ASN A 744 34.73 17.48 -24.93
C ASN A 744 34.80 16.46 -26.08
N PRO A 745 35.02 16.88 -27.33
CA PRO A 745 35.06 15.98 -28.48
C PRO A 745 36.17 14.92 -28.36
N ALA A 746 37.30 15.24 -27.71
CA ALA A 746 38.39 14.29 -27.55
C ALA A 746 37.96 13.07 -26.70
N LYS A 747 37.17 13.31 -25.65
CA LYS A 747 36.69 12.27 -24.74
C LYS A 747 35.73 11.32 -25.44
N VAL A 748 34.76 11.85 -26.19
CA VAL A 748 33.83 11.05 -27.02
C VAL A 748 34.58 10.20 -28.05
N LEU A 749 35.66 10.73 -28.65
CA LEU A 749 36.46 10.01 -29.65
C LEU A 749 37.33 8.90 -29.06
N THR A 750 37.71 8.98 -27.79
CA THR A 750 38.53 7.97 -27.09
C THR A 750 37.70 6.92 -26.34
N SER A 751 36.42 7.19 -26.07
CA SER A 751 35.55 6.34 -25.25
C SER A 751 34.88 5.19 -26.03
N GLN A 752 35.65 4.51 -26.88
CA GLN A 752 35.16 3.32 -27.59
C GLN A 752 35.08 2.09 -26.66
N GLN A 753 35.80 2.11 -25.54
CA GLN A 753 35.79 1.04 -24.54
C GLN A 753 34.44 0.96 -23.83
N GLU A 754 33.84 2.09 -23.49
CA GLU A 754 32.57 2.17 -22.77
C GLU A 754 31.40 1.61 -23.60
N LEU A 755 31.48 1.73 -24.94
CA LEU A 755 30.57 1.06 -25.87
C LEU A 755 30.76 -0.46 -25.85
N GLN A 756 32.02 -0.93 -25.87
CA GLN A 756 32.35 -2.36 -25.81
C GLN A 756 31.93 -2.98 -24.47
N ASP A 757 32.13 -2.27 -23.35
CA ASP A 757 31.72 -2.71 -22.02
C ASP A 757 30.19 -2.85 -21.94
N ALA A 758 29.45 -1.89 -22.52
CA ALA A 758 27.98 -1.98 -22.61
C ALA A 758 27.52 -3.15 -23.52
N GLU A 759 28.18 -3.38 -24.66
CA GLU A 759 27.93 -4.52 -25.54
C GLU A 759 28.18 -5.87 -24.85
N GLN A 760 29.30 -5.98 -24.15
CA GLN A 760 29.67 -7.18 -23.41
C GLN A 760 28.71 -7.42 -22.24
N GLY A 761 28.37 -6.37 -21.46
CA GLY A 761 27.41 -6.48 -20.38
C GLY A 761 26.03 -6.92 -20.86
N PHE A 762 25.56 -6.41 -22.01
CA PHE A 762 24.34 -6.94 -22.61
C PHE A 762 24.48 -8.40 -23.03
N SER A 763 25.59 -8.80 -23.64
CA SER A 763 25.80 -10.21 -24.04
C SER A 763 25.85 -11.17 -22.85
N GLU A 764 26.50 -10.77 -21.75
CA GLU A 764 26.75 -11.61 -20.58
C GLU A 764 25.52 -11.70 -19.66
N TYR A 765 24.82 -10.59 -19.45
CA TYR A 765 23.73 -10.52 -18.47
C TYR A 765 22.33 -10.67 -19.09
N ALA A 766 22.12 -10.30 -20.37
CA ALA A 766 20.78 -10.30 -20.99
C ALA A 766 20.05 -11.66 -21.08
N PRO A 767 20.72 -12.81 -21.31
CA PRO A 767 20.05 -14.11 -21.38
C PRO A 767 19.42 -14.54 -20.05
N LEU A 768 19.78 -13.90 -18.93
CA LEU A 768 19.41 -14.33 -17.58
C LEU A 768 18.12 -13.64 -17.05
N PHE A 769 17.49 -12.74 -17.81
CA PHE A 769 16.25 -12.03 -17.40
C PHE A 769 15.31 -11.66 -18.59
N GLU A 770 15.19 -12.56 -19.57
CA GLU A 770 14.60 -12.32 -20.90
C GLU A 770 13.19 -11.68 -20.93
N GLN A 771 12.33 -11.92 -19.92
CA GLN A 771 10.96 -11.39 -19.89
C GLN A 771 10.89 -9.87 -19.58
N ASP A 772 11.88 -9.31 -18.87
CA ASP A 772 11.88 -7.90 -18.43
C ASP A 772 12.90 -7.02 -19.20
N ASN A 773 13.67 -7.59 -20.13
CA ASN A 773 14.78 -6.91 -20.80
C ASN A 773 14.37 -6.00 -21.99
N LYS A 774 13.08 -5.91 -22.31
CA LYS A 774 12.62 -5.16 -23.50
C LYS A 774 12.96 -3.67 -23.42
N ALA A 775 12.87 -3.07 -22.24
CA ALA A 775 13.15 -1.65 -22.04
C ALA A 775 14.66 -1.35 -22.09
N LEU A 776 15.47 -2.14 -21.38
CA LEU A 776 16.93 -2.00 -21.36
C LEU A 776 17.53 -2.23 -22.76
N ARG A 777 17.08 -3.26 -23.49
CA ARG A 777 17.53 -3.51 -24.86
C ARG A 777 17.14 -2.40 -25.84
N LYS A 778 15.94 -1.81 -25.68
CA LYS A 778 15.54 -0.63 -26.46
C LYS A 778 16.45 0.56 -26.16
N ARG A 779 16.77 0.79 -24.89
CA ARG A 779 17.67 1.86 -24.44
C ARG A 779 19.09 1.68 -24.99
N PHE A 780 19.65 0.49 -24.90
CA PHE A 780 20.95 0.15 -25.48
C PHE A 780 21.03 0.43 -26.98
N ASN A 781 20.06 -0.08 -27.75
CA ASN A 781 20.02 0.15 -29.20
C ASN A 781 19.91 1.63 -29.56
N GLN A 782 19.27 2.44 -28.70
CA GLN A 782 19.18 3.89 -28.89
C GLN A 782 20.52 4.56 -28.58
N LEU A 783 21.15 4.22 -27.45
CA LEU A 783 22.46 4.76 -27.06
C LEU A 783 23.56 4.40 -28.06
N ASN A 784 23.57 3.20 -28.66
CA ASN A 784 24.50 2.87 -29.74
C ASN A 784 24.37 3.83 -30.92
N LYS A 785 23.15 4.13 -31.36
CA LYS A 785 22.91 5.08 -32.45
C LYS A 785 23.33 6.50 -32.09
N ASP A 786 23.09 6.89 -30.84
CA ASP A 786 23.43 8.23 -30.38
C ASP A 786 24.94 8.39 -30.17
N PHE A 787 25.64 7.34 -29.74
CA PHE A 787 27.12 7.28 -29.73
C PHE A 787 27.70 7.47 -31.12
N GLU A 788 27.21 6.73 -32.13
CA GLU A 788 27.68 6.92 -33.53
C GLU A 788 27.51 8.36 -34.03
N LYS A 789 26.39 9.01 -33.68
CA LYS A 789 26.15 10.41 -34.03
C LYS A 789 27.10 11.34 -33.29
N ALA A 790 27.27 11.15 -31.98
CA ALA A 790 28.16 11.93 -31.14
C ALA A 790 29.62 11.82 -31.62
N THR A 791 30.09 10.62 -31.96
CA THR A 791 31.43 10.40 -32.54
C THR A 791 31.59 11.17 -33.85
N LYS A 792 30.60 11.13 -34.76
CA LYS A 792 30.64 11.89 -36.02
C LYS A 792 30.69 13.40 -35.79
N ALA A 793 29.87 13.91 -34.87
CA ALA A 793 29.85 15.33 -34.50
C ALA A 793 31.20 15.76 -33.89
N ALA A 794 31.74 14.97 -32.96
CA ALA A 794 33.04 15.21 -32.33
C ALA A 794 34.20 15.22 -33.35
N LYS A 795 34.21 14.30 -34.33
CA LYS A 795 35.19 14.31 -35.43
C LYS A 795 35.12 15.60 -36.24
N ASN A 796 33.91 16.06 -36.58
CA ASN A 796 33.73 17.28 -37.37
C ASN A 796 34.13 18.53 -36.57
N LEU A 797 33.80 18.59 -35.28
CA LEU A 797 34.20 19.70 -34.41
C LEU A 797 35.72 19.77 -34.24
N SER A 798 36.37 18.63 -33.99
CA SER A 798 37.84 18.54 -33.88
C SER A 798 38.55 18.99 -35.16
N LYS A 799 38.02 18.63 -36.34
CA LYS A 799 38.53 19.13 -37.63
C LYS A 799 38.43 20.64 -37.77
N LYS A 800 37.26 21.22 -37.46
CA LYS A 800 37.06 22.68 -37.52
C LYS A 800 38.02 23.41 -36.57
N GLN A 801 38.21 22.89 -35.37
CA GLN A 801 39.18 23.43 -34.41
C GLN A 801 40.61 23.36 -34.98
N MET A 802 41.01 22.21 -35.55
CA MET A 802 42.31 22.04 -36.18
C MET A 802 42.60 23.09 -37.27
N VAL A 803 41.65 23.31 -38.18
CA VAL A 803 41.80 24.31 -39.26
C VAL A 803 41.88 25.73 -38.68
N SER A 804 41.08 26.02 -37.65
CA SER A 804 41.13 27.31 -36.94
C SER A 804 42.47 27.55 -36.24
N ASP A 805 43.02 26.54 -35.56
CA ASP A 805 44.30 26.60 -34.86
C ASP A 805 45.45 26.84 -35.85
N LEU A 806 45.47 26.11 -36.97
CA LEU A 806 46.47 26.28 -38.03
C LEU A 806 46.36 27.63 -38.75
N TRP A 807 45.14 28.12 -38.94
CA TRP A 807 44.89 29.47 -39.45
C TRP A 807 45.48 30.53 -38.51
N HIS A 808 45.17 30.44 -37.20
CA HIS A 808 45.70 31.37 -36.21
C HIS A 808 47.23 31.35 -36.17
N ARG A 809 47.82 30.14 -36.21
CA ARG A 809 49.27 29.96 -36.26
C ARG A 809 49.88 30.58 -37.52
N SER A 810 49.27 30.42 -38.68
CA SER A 810 49.72 31.09 -39.91
C SER A 810 49.67 32.61 -39.80
N GLN A 811 48.65 33.18 -39.15
CA GLN A 811 48.55 34.64 -38.94
C GLN A 811 49.69 35.17 -38.06
N LEU A 812 50.00 34.47 -36.95
CA LEU A 812 51.15 34.82 -36.10
C LEU A 812 52.47 34.78 -36.87
N LEU A 813 52.66 33.75 -37.71
CA LEU A 813 53.85 33.64 -38.55
C LEU A 813 53.98 34.79 -39.55
N ARG A 814 52.89 35.15 -40.24
CA ARG A 814 52.88 36.27 -41.19
C ARG A 814 53.18 37.60 -40.52
N GLN A 815 52.66 37.81 -39.31
CA GLN A 815 52.99 38.98 -38.49
C GLN A 815 54.48 39.02 -38.11
N LEU A 816 55.05 37.86 -37.73
CA LEU A 816 56.48 37.76 -37.45
C LEU A 816 57.32 38.05 -38.69
N GLU A 817 57.04 37.38 -39.82
CA GLU A 817 57.73 37.56 -41.09
C GLU A 817 57.73 39.04 -41.51
N PHE A 818 56.59 39.73 -41.44
CA PHE A 818 56.47 41.15 -41.77
C PHE A 818 57.28 42.05 -40.82
N LYS A 819 57.23 41.81 -39.51
CA LYS A 819 57.97 42.62 -38.53
C LYS A 819 59.49 42.39 -38.61
N VAL A 820 59.91 41.18 -38.97
CA VAL A 820 61.33 40.85 -39.23
C VAL A 820 61.81 41.54 -40.50
N GLU A 821 61.04 41.47 -41.60
CA GLU A 821 61.38 42.12 -42.88
C GLU A 821 61.45 43.65 -42.75
N THR A 822 60.50 44.25 -42.02
CA THR A 822 60.47 45.70 -41.78
C THR A 822 61.45 46.16 -40.69
N GLN A 823 62.19 45.24 -40.06
CA GLN A 823 63.11 45.48 -38.95
C GLN A 823 62.45 46.25 -37.78
N ASN A 824 61.15 46.04 -37.57
CA ASN A 824 60.32 46.77 -36.63
C ASN A 824 59.68 45.82 -35.61
N LEU A 825 60.51 45.04 -34.93
CA LEU A 825 60.10 44.04 -33.94
C LEU A 825 60.74 44.32 -32.59
N SER A 826 59.94 44.58 -31.56
CA SER A 826 60.44 44.72 -30.18
C SER A 826 60.64 43.36 -29.50
N THR A 827 61.52 43.31 -28.50
CA THR A 827 61.78 42.09 -27.71
C THR A 827 60.52 41.59 -26.99
N THR A 828 59.67 42.50 -26.52
CA THR A 828 58.39 42.19 -25.86
C THR A 828 57.41 41.52 -26.81
N GLU A 829 57.30 42.01 -28.05
CA GLU A 829 56.40 41.42 -29.05
C GLU A 829 56.90 40.06 -29.54
N LEU A 830 58.22 39.91 -29.72
CA LEU A 830 58.81 38.62 -30.10
C LEU A 830 58.52 37.54 -29.04
N ASN A 831 58.63 37.88 -27.76
CA ASN A 831 58.33 36.94 -26.68
C ASN A 831 56.84 36.57 -26.65
N ALA A 832 55.93 37.53 -26.86
CA ALA A 832 54.51 37.27 -26.96
C ALA A 832 54.16 36.33 -28.13
N ILE A 833 54.73 36.57 -29.32
CA ILE A 833 54.53 35.69 -30.48
C ILE A 833 55.05 34.27 -30.21
N LYS A 834 56.22 34.13 -29.56
CA LYS A 834 56.78 32.81 -29.22
C LYS A 834 55.91 32.04 -28.21
N GLU A 835 55.42 32.74 -27.19
CA GLU A 835 54.52 32.16 -26.19
C GLU A 835 53.22 31.68 -26.85
N GLU A 836 52.58 32.54 -27.63
CA GLU A 836 51.33 32.23 -28.33
C GLU A 836 51.52 31.10 -29.36
N TRP A 837 52.61 31.12 -30.13
CA TRP A 837 52.98 30.05 -31.05
C TRP A 837 53.09 28.68 -30.36
N SER A 838 53.74 28.64 -29.19
CA SER A 838 53.91 27.41 -28.41
C SER A 838 52.62 26.91 -27.75
N SER A 839 51.63 27.80 -27.57
CA SER A 839 50.33 27.46 -26.98
C SER A 839 49.38 26.77 -27.95
N ILE A 840 49.60 26.93 -29.27
CA ILE A 840 48.76 26.33 -30.31
C ILE A 840 49.22 24.89 -30.58
N PRO A 841 48.33 23.88 -30.48
CA PRO A 841 48.70 22.48 -30.69
C PRO A 841 49.30 22.21 -32.07
N ASP A 842 50.35 21.39 -32.11
CA ASP A 842 50.87 20.84 -33.37
C ASP A 842 49.83 19.85 -33.94
N SER A 843 49.13 20.28 -34.98
CA SER A 843 48.10 19.49 -35.65
C SER A 843 48.33 19.51 -37.16
N ASN A 844 47.93 18.44 -37.88
CA ASN A 844 48.28 18.22 -39.29
C ASN A 844 49.79 18.27 -39.59
N HIS A 845 50.43 17.09 -39.62
CA HIS A 845 51.88 16.95 -39.80
C HIS A 845 52.42 17.68 -41.04
N GLN A 846 51.68 17.74 -42.16
CA GLN A 846 52.18 18.37 -43.38
C GLN A 846 52.22 19.90 -43.26
N THR A 847 51.09 20.52 -42.87
CA THR A 847 50.99 21.97 -42.71
C THR A 847 51.91 22.46 -41.58
N ILE A 848 51.97 21.73 -40.46
CA ILE A 848 52.80 22.14 -39.32
C ILE A 848 54.30 22.10 -39.62
N THR A 849 54.75 21.12 -40.42
CA THR A 849 56.16 21.04 -40.84
C THR A 849 56.56 22.27 -41.65
N THR A 850 55.69 22.69 -42.58
CA THR A 850 55.90 23.89 -43.39
C THR A 850 55.89 25.16 -42.55
N LEU A 851 54.90 25.30 -41.65
CA LEU A 851 54.80 26.46 -40.76
C LEU A 851 55.98 26.57 -39.80
N ASN A 852 56.42 25.47 -39.20
CA ASN A 852 57.60 25.45 -38.31
C ASN A 852 58.89 25.79 -39.08
N ALA A 853 59.10 25.22 -40.27
CA ALA A 853 60.27 25.53 -41.08
C ALA A 853 60.35 27.03 -41.46
N ARG A 854 59.20 27.65 -41.74
CA ARG A 854 59.10 29.09 -42.00
C ARG A 854 59.33 29.93 -40.75
N PHE A 855 58.77 29.52 -39.61
CA PHE A 855 59.02 30.18 -38.34
C PHE A 855 60.52 30.16 -37.99
N ASP A 856 61.19 29.02 -38.15
CA ASP A 856 62.63 28.88 -37.95
C ASP A 856 63.42 29.76 -38.93
N ALA A 857 62.98 29.86 -40.19
CA ALA A 857 63.59 30.72 -41.19
C ALA A 857 63.45 32.22 -40.83
N ALA A 858 62.28 32.65 -40.37
CA ALA A 858 62.04 34.02 -39.91
C ALA A 858 62.87 34.35 -38.66
N MET A 859 62.96 33.41 -37.70
CA MET A 859 63.82 33.53 -36.52
C MET A 859 65.30 33.64 -36.90
N LYS A 860 65.77 32.81 -37.83
CA LYS A 860 67.15 32.87 -38.32
C LYS A 860 67.45 34.17 -39.06
N ALA A 861 66.52 34.68 -39.86
CA ALA A 861 66.66 35.97 -40.54
C ALA A 861 66.77 37.13 -39.52
N LEU A 862 65.99 37.08 -38.43
CA LEU A 862 66.06 38.04 -37.33
C LEU A 862 67.41 37.98 -36.58
N GLU A 863 67.95 36.79 -36.33
CA GLU A 863 69.23 36.60 -35.62
C GLU A 863 70.45 37.00 -36.45
N THR A 864 70.44 36.71 -37.76
CA THR A 864 71.57 36.92 -38.67
C THR A 864 71.54 38.27 -39.39
N GLY A 865 70.36 38.93 -39.44
CA GLY A 865 70.13 40.11 -40.26
C GLY A 865 70.03 39.84 -41.77
N GLU A 866 70.08 38.58 -42.20
CA GLU A 866 70.02 38.18 -43.61
C GLU A 866 68.56 38.09 -44.11
N LEU A 867 67.98 39.24 -44.48
CA LEU A 867 66.59 39.31 -45.00
C LEU A 867 66.37 38.61 -46.35
N ASN A 868 67.45 38.36 -47.11
CA ASN A 868 67.42 37.65 -48.40
C ASN A 868 66.75 36.27 -48.33
N ILE A 869 66.73 35.64 -47.15
CA ILE A 869 66.10 34.34 -46.91
C ILE A 869 64.57 34.45 -47.06
N LEU A 870 63.99 35.57 -46.63
CA LEU A 870 62.56 35.87 -46.79
C LEU A 870 62.30 36.39 -48.22
N GLU A 871 63.11 37.31 -48.73
CA GLU A 871 62.90 37.92 -50.05
C GLU A 871 62.87 36.93 -51.24
N LYS A 872 63.71 35.88 -51.22
CA LYS A 872 63.75 34.86 -52.29
C LYS A 872 62.46 34.03 -52.38
N ALA A 873 61.69 33.94 -51.30
CA ALA A 873 60.44 33.19 -51.26
C ALA A 873 59.22 34.02 -51.71
N ASN A 874 59.33 35.35 -51.75
CA ASN A 874 58.19 36.27 -51.93
C ASN A 874 57.57 36.27 -53.33
N SER A 875 58.36 36.30 -54.40
CA SER A 875 57.81 36.49 -55.77
C SER A 875 56.98 35.31 -56.29
N LYS A 876 57.29 34.08 -55.90
CA LYS A 876 56.49 32.90 -56.23
C LYS A 876 55.28 32.76 -55.30
N SER A 877 55.41 33.18 -54.04
CA SER A 877 54.33 33.11 -53.05
C SER A 877 53.22 34.11 -53.36
N ASP A 878 53.55 35.31 -53.86
CA ASP A 878 52.55 36.30 -54.28
C ASP A 878 51.64 35.79 -55.40
N ILE A 879 52.21 35.12 -56.42
CA ILE A 879 51.42 34.54 -57.53
C ILE A 879 50.48 33.45 -56.99
N TYR A 880 50.99 32.55 -56.16
CA TYR A 880 50.19 31.48 -55.59
C TYR A 880 49.12 32.00 -54.62
N ALA A 881 49.42 33.02 -53.81
CA ALA A 881 48.47 33.68 -52.93
C ALA A 881 47.37 34.41 -53.73
N LEU A 882 47.69 35.06 -54.85
CA LEU A 882 46.69 35.64 -55.74
C LEU A 882 45.74 34.58 -56.32
N GLU A 883 46.29 33.45 -56.79
CA GLU A 883 45.48 32.31 -57.24
C GLU A 883 44.53 31.82 -56.14
N LEU A 884 45.02 31.68 -54.90
CA LEU A 884 44.21 31.27 -53.76
C LEU A 884 43.13 32.31 -53.37
N CYS A 885 43.42 33.61 -53.46
CA CYS A 885 42.43 34.67 -53.26
C CYS A 885 41.28 34.52 -54.26
N ILE A 886 41.60 34.39 -55.55
CA ILE A 886 40.61 34.25 -56.61
C ILE A 886 39.81 32.94 -56.43
N LEU A 887 40.46 31.83 -56.08
CA LEU A 887 39.77 30.56 -55.81
C LEU A 887 38.81 30.67 -54.62
N MET A 888 39.21 31.35 -53.54
CA MET A 888 38.34 31.59 -52.38
C MET A 888 37.18 32.54 -52.73
N GLU A 889 37.40 33.57 -53.56
CA GLU A 889 36.34 34.46 -54.07
C GLU A 889 35.33 33.74 -54.97
N ILE A 890 35.80 32.83 -55.84
CA ILE A 890 34.91 31.97 -56.64
C ILE A 890 34.11 31.06 -55.71
N LEU A 891 34.72 30.50 -54.66
CA LEU A 891 34.05 29.65 -53.68
C LEU A 891 33.03 30.44 -52.83
N ALA A 892 33.34 31.69 -52.46
CA ALA A 892 32.50 32.59 -51.68
C ALA A 892 31.43 33.34 -52.50
N GLU A 893 31.40 33.12 -53.81
CA GLU A 893 30.53 33.83 -54.79
C GLU A 893 30.69 35.36 -54.78
N THR A 894 31.90 35.85 -54.49
CA THR A 894 32.23 37.29 -54.51
C THR A 894 32.93 37.69 -55.80
N GLU A 895 32.78 38.96 -56.22
CA GLU A 895 33.46 39.51 -57.41
C GLU A 895 34.97 39.66 -57.15
N SER A 896 35.80 39.30 -58.15
CA SER A 896 37.25 39.60 -58.15
C SER A 896 37.51 40.99 -58.72
N HIS A 897 38.70 41.55 -58.47
CA HIS A 897 39.15 42.79 -59.11
C HIS A 897 39.13 42.68 -60.64
N GLU A 898 38.84 43.79 -61.34
CA GLU A 898 38.69 43.81 -62.80
C GLU A 898 39.95 43.32 -63.54
N GLU A 899 41.14 43.57 -62.98
CA GLU A 899 42.43 43.18 -63.54
C GLU A 899 42.65 41.65 -63.53
N ASP A 900 41.93 40.91 -62.67
CA ASP A 900 42.05 39.45 -62.51
C ASP A 900 41.00 38.66 -63.29
N ALA A 901 40.12 39.33 -64.07
CA ALA A 901 38.98 38.69 -64.70
C ALA A 901 39.37 37.52 -65.63
N GLU A 902 40.50 37.64 -66.35
CA GLU A 902 41.02 36.57 -67.21
C GLU A 902 41.52 35.38 -66.39
N LEU A 903 42.27 35.63 -65.30
CA LEU A 903 42.78 34.61 -64.40
C LEU A 903 41.64 33.90 -63.65
N ARG A 904 40.61 34.63 -63.21
CA ARG A 904 39.40 34.07 -62.60
C ARG A 904 38.68 33.10 -63.54
N LEU A 905 38.52 33.46 -64.81
CA LEU A 905 37.88 32.57 -65.79
C LEU A 905 38.70 31.30 -66.00
N GLN A 906 40.04 31.42 -66.12
CA GLN A 906 40.93 30.27 -66.24
C GLN A 906 40.84 29.33 -65.02
N LEU A 907 40.91 29.88 -63.80
CA LEU A 907 40.80 29.10 -62.55
C LEU A 907 39.41 28.47 -62.39
N GLN A 908 38.34 29.14 -62.80
CA GLN A 908 36.98 28.60 -62.78
C GLN A 908 36.80 27.40 -63.74
N VAL A 909 37.38 27.48 -64.94
CA VAL A 909 37.39 26.35 -65.90
C VAL A 909 38.25 25.19 -65.37
N ASN A 910 39.41 25.48 -64.79
CA ASN A 910 40.28 24.47 -64.20
C ASN A 910 39.60 23.76 -63.02
N ARG A 911 38.92 24.50 -62.14
CA ARG A 911 38.12 23.97 -61.03
C ARG A 911 36.97 23.08 -61.50
N LEU A 912 36.25 23.48 -62.56
CA LEU A 912 35.20 22.66 -63.18
C LEU A 912 35.76 21.37 -63.78
N ASN A 913 36.91 21.41 -64.45
CA ASN A 913 37.57 20.23 -65.00
C ASN A 913 38.10 19.28 -63.91
N GLN A 914 38.68 19.82 -62.84
CA GLN A 914 39.15 19.03 -61.70
C GLN A 914 37.99 18.39 -60.93
N SER A 915 36.92 19.14 -60.61
CA SER A 915 35.73 18.58 -59.93
C SER A 915 34.99 17.50 -60.73
N MET A 916 35.17 17.45 -62.06
CA MET A 916 34.67 16.38 -62.93
C MET A 916 35.57 15.12 -62.93
N GLN A 917 36.88 15.27 -62.66
CA GLN A 917 37.84 14.16 -62.64
C GLN A 917 38.02 13.52 -61.25
N THR A 918 37.96 14.30 -60.18
CA THR A 918 38.12 13.85 -58.78
C THR A 918 36.77 13.76 -58.06
N ARG A 919 35.95 12.75 -58.40
CA ARG A 919 34.76 12.39 -57.60
C ARG A 919 35.05 11.37 -56.48
N LYS A 920 36.31 11.01 -56.26
CA LYS A 920 36.72 10.06 -55.23
C LYS A 920 37.99 10.56 -54.55
N GLU A 921 37.96 10.52 -53.22
CA GLU A 921 39.03 10.86 -52.26
C GLU A 921 39.16 12.34 -51.86
N ASN A 922 38.12 12.89 -51.22
CA ASN A 922 38.35 14.01 -50.28
C ASN A 922 38.76 13.41 -48.94
N ASN A 923 39.92 13.81 -48.41
CA ASN A 923 40.51 13.42 -47.12
C ASN A 923 39.72 13.93 -45.90
N GLY A 924 38.40 14.01 -46.00
CA GLY A 924 37.50 14.47 -44.95
C GLY A 924 37.51 15.98 -44.69
N PHE A 925 38.22 16.77 -45.50
CA PHE A 925 38.14 18.22 -45.60
C PHE A 925 37.29 18.61 -46.81
N ASP A 926 36.53 19.69 -46.69
CA ASP A 926 35.85 20.28 -47.82
C ASP A 926 36.78 21.22 -48.60
N GLU A 927 36.30 21.73 -49.73
CA GLU A 927 37.10 22.61 -50.59
C GLU A 927 37.50 23.92 -49.88
N PHE A 928 36.67 24.40 -48.95
CA PHE A 928 36.96 25.59 -48.14
C PHE A 928 38.11 25.35 -47.16
N ASP A 929 38.06 24.25 -46.42
CA ASP A 929 39.11 23.84 -45.49
C ASP A 929 40.43 23.63 -46.24
N HIS A 930 40.37 23.02 -47.42
CA HIS A 930 41.54 22.83 -48.28
C HIS A 930 42.18 24.15 -48.70
N LEU A 931 41.40 25.10 -49.25
CA LEU A 931 41.93 26.42 -49.63
C LEU A 931 42.46 27.19 -48.42
N THR A 932 41.82 27.07 -47.27
CA THR A 932 42.28 27.69 -46.02
C THR A 932 43.62 27.11 -45.56
N LEU A 933 43.80 25.79 -45.62
CA LEU A 933 45.06 25.12 -45.27
C LEU A 933 46.18 25.43 -46.28
N GLU A 934 45.87 25.50 -47.57
CA GLU A 934 46.82 25.93 -48.61
C GLU A 934 47.26 27.38 -48.41
N TRP A 935 46.34 28.27 -48.03
CA TRP A 935 46.66 29.64 -47.64
C TRP A 935 47.62 29.71 -46.45
N CYS A 936 47.42 28.86 -45.43
CA CYS A 936 48.35 28.77 -44.31
C CYS A 936 49.76 28.38 -44.77
N ASN A 937 49.87 27.57 -45.81
CA ASN A 937 51.13 27.05 -46.34
C ASN A 937 51.84 27.99 -47.34
N THR A 938 51.19 29.05 -47.85
CA THR A 938 51.88 29.97 -48.78
C THR A 938 53.06 30.63 -48.08
N GLY A 939 54.21 30.74 -48.75
CA GLY A 939 55.40 31.40 -48.18
C GLY A 939 55.18 32.89 -47.84
N PRO A 940 56.22 33.57 -47.31
CA PRO A 940 56.16 35.00 -47.02
C PRO A 940 55.77 35.78 -48.29
N LEU A 941 54.95 36.82 -48.11
CA LEU A 941 54.47 37.66 -49.20
C LEU A 941 55.35 38.91 -49.35
N SER A 942 55.39 39.50 -50.54
CA SER A 942 56.14 40.73 -50.72
C SER A 942 55.44 41.91 -50.04
N ARG A 943 56.24 42.86 -49.54
CA ARG A 943 55.73 44.08 -48.88
C ARG A 943 54.71 44.87 -49.71
N GLN A 944 54.79 44.81 -51.05
CA GLN A 944 53.86 45.53 -51.93
C GLN A 944 52.48 44.89 -51.96
N ASN A 945 52.41 43.55 -51.93
CA ASN A 945 51.18 42.80 -52.17
C ASN A 945 50.57 42.19 -50.89
N GLN A 946 51.34 42.09 -49.80
CA GLN A 946 50.93 41.39 -48.58
C GLN A 946 49.59 41.91 -48.02
N GLN A 947 49.47 43.22 -47.84
CA GLN A 947 48.27 43.81 -47.24
C GLN A 947 47.02 43.59 -48.11
N GLU A 948 47.16 43.71 -49.43
CA GLU A 948 46.04 43.53 -50.36
C GLU A 948 45.59 42.06 -50.43
N LEU A 949 46.52 41.13 -50.61
CA LEU A 949 46.22 39.71 -50.75
C LEU A 949 45.67 39.11 -49.45
N GLU A 950 46.22 39.48 -48.29
CA GLU A 950 45.69 39.03 -46.99
C GLU A 950 44.27 39.54 -46.73
N GLN A 951 43.98 40.81 -47.06
CA GLN A 951 42.64 41.37 -46.93
C GLN A 951 41.64 40.71 -47.88
N ARG A 952 42.00 40.49 -49.15
CA ARG A 952 41.12 39.81 -50.11
C ARG A 952 40.78 38.40 -49.66
N PHE A 953 41.79 37.60 -49.29
CA PHE A 953 41.55 36.23 -48.86
C PHE A 953 40.70 36.17 -47.59
N GLU A 954 40.99 37.03 -46.60
CA GLU A 954 40.23 37.07 -45.37
C GLU A 954 38.78 37.52 -45.59
N GLN A 955 38.54 38.51 -46.45
CA GLN A 955 37.19 38.98 -46.77
C GLN A 955 36.37 37.89 -47.46
N ALA A 956 36.93 37.22 -48.47
CA ALA A 956 36.27 36.11 -49.16
C ALA A 956 35.99 34.94 -48.19
N ARG A 957 36.96 34.59 -47.34
CA ARG A 957 36.81 33.56 -46.30
C ARG A 957 35.69 33.90 -45.31
N ARG A 958 35.63 35.15 -44.83
CA ARG A 958 34.56 35.61 -43.92
C ARG A 958 33.20 35.59 -44.60
N HIS A 959 33.11 36.00 -45.86
CA HIS A 959 31.86 35.97 -46.63
C HIS A 959 31.34 34.53 -46.79
N TYR A 960 32.22 33.57 -47.11
CA TYR A 960 31.85 32.15 -47.18
C TYR A 960 31.35 31.62 -45.83
N LEU A 961 32.06 31.92 -44.73
CA LEU A 961 31.64 31.48 -43.39
C LEU A 961 30.29 32.10 -42.97
N GLN A 962 30.02 33.35 -43.32
CA GLN A 962 28.73 34.03 -43.07
C GLN A 962 27.59 33.49 -43.93
N ALA A 963 27.88 33.04 -45.15
CA ALA A 963 26.89 32.41 -46.03
C ALA A 963 26.53 30.97 -45.60
N GLN A 964 27.39 30.33 -44.80
CA GLN A 964 27.20 28.97 -44.27
C GLN A 964 26.55 28.91 -42.88
N SER A 965 26.64 29.99 -42.09
CA SER A 965 25.98 30.16 -40.79
C SER A 965 24.51 30.55 -40.95
#